data_AF-A0A7C2ALG5-F1
#
_entry.id   AF-A0A7C2ALG5-F1
#
_cell.length_a   1.000
_cell.length_b   1.000
_cell.length_c   1.000
_cell.angle_alpha   90.00
_cell.angle_beta   90.00
_cell.angle_gamma   90.00
#
_symmetry.space_group_name_H-M   'P 1'
#
loop_
_entity.id
_entity.type
_entity.pdbx_description
1 polymer ?
#
loop_
_entity_poly.entity_id
_entity_poly.type
_entity_poly.pdbx_seq_one_letter_code
_entity_poly.pdbx_strand_id
1 'polypeptide(L)'
;MLLTRPPSGLSLRHSCQGVSMVLSRSLGSCVLVVVAASLSFVSAGVGGGSSPDGDVAAQFWNQDHGSGAADGFVDVAPVLSMPEEVWRTDIGEILSGPVVWGGDVFCAVAKGRQANLVRVDAETGKVIGKTTLGKVDDPRIAVWQGIVAVCTADYVRTYKVKGRTLRKDDTIKLQTQGPVCIAGRSLFVADLGSRLHVIDLRDGKDTGTIGRCEGRPAVTPTLAAIFEIDKRSGYGGEFLSFRTLRRSSEDQRYKIEQHKWGGLVRRTRRGSEDEAIAVLFLEDSRGAGFYVRPRQPLEAAFSDKKLPGAVFTPYSNNKLSPILVGPIAWEDGLIGFNSDGDLMGQDKKGVFRTVVDADKRPKGMRVGPLTRARNVAYAGNMAVHLETDRVLWCAADLDTEGPLIPLADARILYVSNEGELVCAGSSSANLAAAGTTTIAFGAVPAPSDGDGLVLADGTFRRGPARARIGGGAIFERAGEDPEEFERDEVSLVIREGEVELVGEEFPVFEAFRRSLLAEEASFLEDCFTEYYNAHLGDECRRILGEYQRLGLPMERHGELLKKLAGRSENTASNRGKKLAKVRRIEDEGRARIASLYHGAAAWCVERNLRGAATLLEDALAVFDPDAELDFERIATWMPDAFPFRNAPDAGKLWLRWAHEILPAGAHFVPRDDESIAEGWAQEAGKETLALRTRNLLFLSRSTDPEVVGLCLRSGEGAVRMLGTLFPESEAFKAPMEVRLHPDHESFLAELKAAGAGQLEWAAGYFNPAAKASTFYLPDDKDRGDALQDLRSTLDHELTHQFLAERAVFRSSGASRSGVWAVEGIARFFEEQAVELGRADRSLDDETVPSIDASSQLLEADKLIPLERLLLMNKRAFSKLGDVEIARFSLRYTLQTRVYTERSVFYDESGALVFFLLQRAGRQVRQGMLDYLKAVYSGEWDSKSWELLGFDSIDTLEEAFHAFLQEAGG
;
A
#
# COMPACT_ATOMS: atom_id res chain seq x y z
N MET A 1 56.57 11.91 25.07
CA MET A 1 57.95 11.95 25.61
C MET A 1 58.89 11.68 24.43
N LEU A 2 59.71 12.66 24.01
CA LEU A 2 60.58 12.64 22.80
C LEU A 2 59.78 12.50 21.47
N LEU A 3 59.86 13.33 20.42
CA LEU A 3 60.85 14.26 19.80
C LEU A 3 62.04 13.62 19.08
N THR A 4 62.03 13.73 17.74
CA THR A 4 63.18 14.13 16.88
C THR A 4 62.69 14.65 15.51
N ARG A 5 63.56 15.34 14.75
CA ARG A 5 63.35 15.85 13.37
C ARG A 5 64.37 15.19 12.37
N PRO A 6 64.86 15.84 11.30
CA PRO A 6 64.59 15.50 9.88
C PRO A 6 65.85 14.95 9.17
N PRO A 7 65.94 14.96 7.82
CA PRO A 7 66.54 16.12 7.12
C PRO A 7 65.93 16.41 5.72
N SER A 8 66.66 17.14 4.85
CA SER A 8 66.13 17.87 3.68
C SER A 8 67.02 17.84 2.43
N GLY A 9 66.39 17.90 1.25
CA GLY A 9 66.82 18.79 0.15
C GLY A 9 67.41 18.19 -1.13
N LEU A 10 67.05 18.78 -2.28
CA LEU A 10 67.79 18.87 -3.55
C LEU A 10 67.15 19.96 -4.46
N SER A 11 67.81 20.39 -5.55
CA SER A 11 67.38 21.57 -6.35
C SER A 11 67.88 21.59 -7.80
N LEU A 12 67.24 22.41 -8.67
CA LEU A 12 67.64 23.07 -9.95
C LEU A 12 66.32 23.29 -10.78
N ARG A 13 66.00 24.39 -11.50
CA ARG A 13 66.63 25.14 -12.63
C ARG A 13 66.71 24.33 -13.93
N HIS A 14 66.38 24.81 -15.14
CA HIS A 14 65.96 26.13 -15.72
C HIS A 14 65.48 25.88 -17.19
N SER A 15 64.80 26.74 -17.98
CA SER A 15 63.99 27.97 -17.82
C SER A 15 63.46 28.49 -19.19
N CYS A 16 62.37 29.31 -19.21
CA CYS A 16 61.93 30.27 -20.28
C CYS A 16 61.04 29.83 -21.48
N GLN A 17 60.06 30.70 -21.78
CA GLN A 17 59.36 31.00 -23.07
C GLN A 17 58.56 29.86 -23.79
N GLY A 18 57.36 30.13 -24.34
CA GLY A 18 56.54 31.35 -24.32
C GLY A 18 55.16 31.13 -24.97
N VAL A 19 54.17 31.98 -24.65
CA VAL A 19 52.79 31.91 -25.17
C VAL A 19 52.43 33.22 -25.87
N SER A 20 51.83 33.13 -27.06
CA SER A 20 51.43 34.30 -27.85
C SER A 20 50.04 34.81 -27.44
N MET A 21 49.88 36.13 -27.32
CA MET A 21 48.58 36.76 -27.08
C MET A 21 47.77 36.86 -28.37
N VAL A 22 46.53 36.37 -28.34
CA VAL A 22 45.46 36.85 -29.21
C VAL A 22 44.39 37.47 -28.32
N LEU A 23 44.28 38.79 -28.36
CA LEU A 23 43.24 39.54 -27.65
C LEU A 23 41.98 39.60 -28.52
N SER A 24 40.86 39.10 -28.00
CA SER A 24 39.55 39.68 -28.29
C SER A 24 38.87 40.07 -26.97
N ARG A 25 38.16 41.19 -26.98
CA ARG A 25 37.45 41.71 -25.80
C ARG A 25 35.95 41.63 -26.05
N SER A 26 35.21 41.08 -25.11
CA SER A 26 33.83 41.50 -24.83
C SER A 26 33.60 41.49 -23.32
N LEU A 27 32.79 42.42 -22.84
CA LEU A 27 32.50 42.63 -21.41
C LEU A 27 31.10 42.09 -21.10
N GLY A 28 30.92 41.44 -19.94
CA GLY A 28 29.64 40.79 -19.61
C GLY A 28 29.53 40.28 -18.17
N SER A 29 29.69 41.18 -17.20
CA SER A 29 29.24 41.08 -15.79
C SER A 29 29.30 39.71 -15.07
N CYS A 30 30.27 39.55 -14.17
CA CYS A 30 30.28 38.45 -13.20
C CYS A 30 29.15 38.58 -12.17
N VAL A 31 28.49 37.48 -11.82
CA VAL A 31 27.77 37.31 -10.55
C VAL A 31 28.51 36.22 -9.76
N LEU A 32 29.02 36.59 -8.58
CA LEU A 32 29.77 35.68 -7.70
C LEU A 32 28.80 35.05 -6.69
N VAL A 33 28.30 33.85 -6.97
CA VAL A 33 27.45 33.11 -6.02
C VAL A 33 28.32 32.45 -4.96
N VAL A 34 28.34 33.04 -3.76
CA VAL A 34 29.02 32.45 -2.59
C VAL A 34 28.00 31.65 -1.79
N VAL A 35 28.04 30.32 -1.89
CA VAL A 35 27.20 29.42 -1.08
C VAL A 35 27.80 29.29 0.32
N ALA A 36 27.33 30.13 1.25
CA ALA A 36 27.77 30.16 2.65
C ALA A 36 26.91 29.26 3.55
N ALA A 37 27.05 27.93 3.41
CA ALA A 37 26.39 26.96 4.28
C ALA A 37 26.89 27.10 5.74
N SER A 38 26.05 27.65 6.62
CA SER A 38 26.44 27.99 7.99
C SER A 38 26.07 26.88 8.98
N LEU A 39 27.06 26.06 9.36
CA LEU A 39 26.96 25.05 10.41
C LEU A 39 26.92 25.67 11.81
N SER A 40 26.08 25.13 12.70
CA SER A 40 26.25 25.22 14.17
C SER A 40 25.52 24.07 14.88
N PHE A 41 26.18 23.51 15.90
CA PHE A 41 25.77 22.29 16.61
C PHE A 41 24.78 22.55 17.74
N VAL A 42 23.94 21.55 18.06
CA VAL A 42 23.98 20.82 19.35
C VAL A 42 23.80 19.32 19.06
N SER A 43 24.39 18.45 19.88
CA SER A 43 24.44 16.99 19.68
C SER A 43 23.87 16.18 20.86
N ALA A 44 23.86 14.85 20.68
CA ALA A 44 23.57 13.77 21.65
C ALA A 44 22.08 13.44 21.93
N GLY A 45 21.73 12.17 21.68
CA GLY A 45 20.40 11.60 21.93
C GLY A 45 20.23 10.22 21.31
N VAL A 46 21.00 9.21 21.76
CA VAL A 46 20.86 7.83 21.25
C VAL A 46 19.52 7.24 21.68
N GLY A 47 18.72 6.82 20.72
CA GLY A 47 17.51 6.03 20.91
C GLY A 47 17.02 5.51 19.57
N GLY A 48 16.83 4.20 19.45
CA GLY A 48 16.30 3.60 18.23
C GLY A 48 14.85 4.03 18.00
N GLY A 49 14.60 4.69 16.87
CA GLY A 49 13.27 4.87 16.30
C GLY A 49 13.04 3.83 15.22
N SER A 50 11.83 3.25 15.17
CA SER A 50 11.32 2.57 13.99
C SER A 50 11.13 3.56 12.83
N SER A 51 11.03 3.04 11.60
CA SER A 51 10.80 3.86 10.39
C SER A 51 9.54 4.73 10.54
N PRO A 52 9.51 5.96 9.97
CA PRO A 52 8.33 6.84 10.03
C PRO A 52 7.23 6.49 9.01
N ASP A 53 7.34 5.35 8.32
CA ASP A 53 6.33 4.81 7.39
C ASP A 53 5.06 4.40 8.14
N GLY A 54 4.25 5.40 8.49
CA GLY A 54 3.05 5.25 9.28
C GLY A 54 1.96 4.53 8.49
N ASP A 55 1.60 3.34 8.99
CA ASP A 55 0.50 2.49 8.54
C ASP A 55 -0.74 3.28 8.05
N VAL A 56 -0.96 3.25 6.73
CA VAL A 56 -1.94 4.08 6.01
C VAL A 56 -3.38 3.67 6.34
N ALA A 57 -3.60 2.37 6.56
CA ALA A 57 -4.84 1.75 7.01
C ALA A 57 -5.56 2.53 8.13
N ALA A 58 -4.78 2.98 9.10
CA ALA A 58 -5.27 3.56 10.34
C ALA A 58 -5.90 4.95 10.17
N GLN A 59 -5.80 5.61 9.00
CA GLN A 59 -6.18 7.02 8.84
C GLN A 59 -7.69 7.29 8.65
N PHE A 60 -8.50 6.27 8.32
CA PHE A 60 -9.90 6.48 7.94
C PHE A 60 -10.90 6.43 9.11
N TRP A 61 -10.61 5.75 10.22
CA TRP A 61 -11.46 5.77 11.42
C TRP A 61 -11.15 6.97 12.33
N ASN A 62 -11.16 8.15 11.72
CA ASN A 62 -10.59 9.38 12.25
C ASN A 62 -11.46 10.14 13.27
N GLN A 63 -12.61 9.59 13.66
CA GLN A 63 -13.49 10.16 14.68
C GLN A 63 -14.40 9.13 15.36
N ASP A 64 -15.09 9.57 16.42
CA ASP A 64 -16.08 8.75 17.11
C ASP A 64 -17.18 8.28 16.14
N HIS A 65 -17.47 6.97 16.18
CA HIS A 65 -18.40 6.29 15.27
C HIS A 65 -18.08 6.47 13.76
N GLY A 66 -16.82 6.38 13.34
CA GLY A 66 -16.46 6.10 11.93
C GLY A 66 -15.56 7.13 11.25
N SER A 67 -15.58 7.11 9.93
CA SER A 67 -14.97 8.15 9.07
C SER A 67 -15.75 9.47 9.12
N GLY A 68 -15.19 10.52 8.51
CA GLY A 68 -15.89 11.77 8.21
C GLY A 68 -17.20 11.58 7.43
N ALA A 69 -17.24 10.60 6.53
CA ALA A 69 -18.42 10.25 5.72
C ALA A 69 -19.50 9.49 6.51
N ALA A 70 -19.15 8.91 7.66
CA ALA A 70 -20.00 8.02 8.45
C ALA A 70 -20.49 6.77 7.67
N ASP A 71 -19.73 6.35 6.66
CA ASP A 71 -19.94 5.16 5.83
C ASP A 71 -19.63 3.83 6.56
N GLY A 72 -18.86 3.89 7.66
CA GLY A 72 -18.38 2.76 8.44
C GLY A 72 -17.22 1.98 7.79
N PHE A 73 -16.60 2.53 6.75
CA PHE A 73 -15.58 1.84 5.95
C PHE A 73 -14.15 2.23 6.34
N VAL A 74 -13.24 1.26 6.22
CA VAL A 74 -11.78 1.43 6.27
C VAL A 74 -11.19 0.50 5.21
N ASP A 75 -10.30 0.96 4.32
CA ASP A 75 -9.63 0.06 3.38
C ASP A 75 -8.45 -0.63 4.06
N VAL A 76 -8.71 -1.86 4.53
CA VAL A 76 -7.74 -2.76 5.15
C VAL A 76 -8.02 -4.20 4.73
N ALA A 77 -6.99 -5.04 4.85
CA ALA A 77 -7.18 -6.48 4.86
C ALA A 77 -8.23 -6.86 5.92
N PRO A 78 -9.29 -7.63 5.59
CA PRO A 78 -10.31 -8.02 6.54
C PRO A 78 -9.92 -9.24 7.38
N VAL A 79 -10.49 -9.35 8.58
CA VAL A 79 -10.48 -10.57 9.41
C VAL A 79 -11.28 -11.65 8.70
N LEU A 80 -10.60 -12.61 8.06
CA LEU A 80 -11.24 -13.68 7.27
C LEU A 80 -11.54 -14.96 8.09
N SER A 81 -10.86 -15.15 9.21
CA SER A 81 -11.00 -16.32 10.12
C SER A 81 -11.52 -15.89 11.50
N MET A 82 -11.87 -16.84 12.37
CA MET A 82 -12.39 -16.52 13.71
C MET A 82 -11.41 -15.62 14.48
N PRO A 83 -11.83 -14.45 14.98
CA PRO A 83 -10.92 -13.52 15.64
C PRO A 83 -10.40 -14.06 16.97
N GLU A 84 -9.09 -13.96 17.18
CA GLU A 84 -8.42 -14.21 18.46
C GLU A 84 -8.01 -12.88 19.11
N GLU A 85 -8.11 -12.78 20.44
CA GLU A 85 -7.64 -11.61 21.19
C GLU A 85 -6.11 -11.46 21.07
N VAL A 86 -5.67 -10.33 20.52
CA VAL A 86 -4.26 -9.97 20.38
C VAL A 86 -3.79 -9.24 21.64
N TRP A 87 -4.60 -8.29 22.13
CA TRP A 87 -4.38 -7.60 23.40
C TRP A 87 -5.68 -7.02 23.98
N ARG A 88 -5.69 -6.82 25.31
CA ARG A 88 -6.76 -6.22 26.11
C ARG A 88 -6.16 -5.26 27.13
N THR A 89 -6.79 -4.11 27.40
CA THR A 89 -6.21 -3.08 28.29
C THR A 89 -7.27 -2.22 29.01
N ASP A 90 -7.26 -2.25 30.35
CA ASP A 90 -7.91 -1.23 31.22
C ASP A 90 -7.24 0.14 31.04
N ILE A 91 -7.92 1.01 30.31
CA ILE A 91 -7.58 2.45 30.22
C ILE A 91 -8.42 3.33 31.17
N GLY A 92 -9.40 2.76 31.87
CA GLY A 92 -10.47 3.44 32.59
C GLY A 92 -11.76 3.54 31.77
N GLU A 93 -12.86 3.88 32.45
CA GLU A 93 -14.22 4.05 31.89
C GLU A 93 -14.18 4.92 30.62
N ILE A 94 -14.50 4.32 29.47
CA ILE A 94 -14.41 4.96 28.15
C ILE A 94 -15.61 5.91 27.95
N LEU A 95 -15.32 7.19 27.75
CA LEU A 95 -16.27 8.31 27.65
C LEU A 95 -16.58 8.75 26.21
N SER A 96 -15.78 8.31 25.25
CA SER A 96 -15.88 8.57 23.81
C SER A 96 -15.49 7.29 23.09
N GLY A 97 -16.15 6.92 22.00
CA GLY A 97 -15.72 5.76 21.22
C GLY A 97 -14.26 5.91 20.75
N PRO A 98 -13.49 4.81 20.66
CA PRO A 98 -12.10 4.84 20.21
C PRO A 98 -11.99 5.38 18.78
N VAL A 99 -10.95 6.19 18.58
CA VAL A 99 -10.61 6.84 17.31
C VAL A 99 -9.22 6.38 16.89
N VAL A 100 -9.02 6.04 15.62
CA VAL A 100 -7.77 5.49 15.10
C VAL A 100 -7.11 6.49 14.16
N TRP A 101 -5.79 6.63 14.22
CA TRP A 101 -5.00 7.40 13.25
C TRP A 101 -3.53 6.95 13.25
N GLY A 102 -2.99 6.52 12.10
CA GLY A 102 -1.55 6.26 11.89
C GLY A 102 -0.89 5.37 12.95
N GLY A 103 -1.41 4.16 13.18
CA GLY A 103 -0.91 3.21 14.19
C GLY A 103 -1.31 3.53 15.64
N ASP A 104 -2.03 4.62 15.90
CA ASP A 104 -2.49 5.01 17.24
C ASP A 104 -4.01 4.84 17.43
N VAL A 105 -4.42 4.50 18.66
CA VAL A 105 -5.81 4.65 19.14
C VAL A 105 -5.89 5.78 20.18
N PHE A 106 -6.92 6.63 20.07
CA PHE A 106 -7.19 7.74 20.97
C PHE A 106 -8.54 7.57 21.66
N CYS A 107 -8.54 7.61 23.00
CA CYS A 107 -9.74 7.45 23.83
C CYS A 107 -9.85 8.56 24.88
N ALA A 108 -11.07 9.05 25.13
CA ALA A 108 -11.38 9.84 26.33
C ALA A 108 -11.82 8.89 27.43
N VAL A 109 -11.19 8.95 28.60
CA VAL A 109 -11.40 7.97 29.69
C VAL A 109 -11.49 8.63 31.07
N ALA A 110 -12.45 8.20 31.90
CA ALA A 110 -12.51 8.54 33.31
C ALA A 110 -11.69 7.56 34.15
N LYS A 111 -10.96 8.09 35.15
CA LYS A 111 -10.39 7.29 36.24
C LYS A 111 -10.68 8.01 37.55
N GLY A 112 -11.84 7.68 38.14
CA GLY A 112 -12.43 8.45 39.24
C GLY A 112 -12.94 9.82 38.76
N ARG A 113 -12.68 10.89 39.52
CA ARG A 113 -13.21 12.24 39.22
C ARG A 113 -12.47 13.01 38.12
N GLN A 114 -11.58 12.38 37.37
CA GLN A 114 -10.79 13.02 36.32
C GLN A 114 -10.89 12.25 35.00
N ALA A 115 -11.28 12.96 33.95
CA ALA A 115 -11.19 12.50 32.58
C ALA A 115 -9.81 12.81 31.98
N ASN A 116 -9.35 11.93 31.09
CA ASN A 116 -8.06 12.01 30.42
C ASN A 116 -8.23 11.66 28.94
N LEU A 117 -7.42 12.26 28.08
CA LEU A 117 -7.18 11.74 26.74
C LEU A 117 -5.99 10.78 26.84
N VAL A 118 -6.18 9.56 26.37
CA VAL A 118 -5.18 8.50 26.31
C VAL A 118 -4.89 8.19 24.86
N ARG A 119 -3.60 7.98 24.56
CA ARG A 119 -3.09 7.44 23.30
C ARG A 119 -2.53 6.04 23.58
N VAL A 120 -3.11 5.06 22.92
CA VAL A 120 -2.73 3.65 22.94
C VAL A 120 -2.05 3.33 21.60
N ASP A 121 -1.00 2.54 21.67
CA ASP A 121 -0.31 1.93 20.55
C ASP A 121 -1.20 0.80 19.98
N ALA A 122 -1.66 0.92 18.71
CA ALA A 122 -2.66 0.00 18.16
C ALA A 122 -2.11 -1.42 17.96
N GLU A 123 -0.79 -1.55 17.76
CA GLU A 123 -0.14 -2.85 17.59
C GLU A 123 -0.06 -3.61 18.93
N THR A 124 0.37 -2.94 19.99
CA THR A 124 0.73 -3.59 21.27
C THR A 124 -0.24 -3.37 22.43
N GLY A 125 -1.31 -2.57 22.24
CA GLY A 125 -2.26 -2.20 23.30
C GLY A 125 -1.67 -1.27 24.36
N LYS A 126 -0.42 -0.81 24.17
CA LYS A 126 0.33 -0.10 25.19
C LYS A 126 -0.09 1.36 25.28
N VAL A 127 -0.45 1.82 26.48
CA VAL A 127 -0.62 3.26 26.73
C VAL A 127 0.73 3.97 26.57
N ILE A 128 0.92 4.62 25.42
CA ILE A 128 2.15 5.35 25.06
C ILE A 128 2.06 6.85 25.33
N GLY A 129 0.85 7.42 25.45
CA GLY A 129 0.65 8.84 25.79
C GLY A 129 -0.60 9.09 26.62
N LYS A 130 -0.57 10.13 27.48
CA LYS A 130 -1.72 10.53 28.32
C LYS A 130 -1.68 12.01 28.64
N THR A 131 -2.84 12.64 28.74
CA THR A 131 -3.01 14.03 29.19
C THR A 131 -4.38 14.24 29.85
N THR A 132 -4.47 15.09 30.87
CA THR A 132 -5.71 15.27 31.64
C THR A 132 -6.65 16.27 30.96
N LEU A 133 -7.93 15.90 30.83
CA LEU A 133 -8.99 16.76 30.28
C LEU A 133 -9.58 17.68 31.36
N GLY A 134 -9.73 17.16 32.58
CA GLY A 134 -10.37 17.82 33.72
C GLY A 134 -11.61 17.04 34.17
N LYS A 135 -12.66 17.76 34.59
CA LYS A 135 -14.03 17.23 34.50
C LYS A 135 -14.55 17.55 33.10
N VAL A 136 -15.06 16.55 32.39
CA VAL A 136 -15.82 16.69 31.14
C VAL A 136 -17.11 15.90 31.25
N ASP A 137 -18.02 16.14 30.32
CA ASP A 137 -19.29 15.44 30.16
C ASP A 137 -19.48 15.23 28.65
N ASP A 138 -19.95 14.05 28.24
CA ASP A 138 -20.03 13.56 26.85
C ASP A 138 -18.92 14.05 25.89
N PRO A 139 -17.63 13.74 26.14
CA PRO A 139 -16.54 14.16 25.27
C PRO A 139 -16.60 13.43 23.92
N ARG A 140 -16.27 14.13 22.83
CA ARG A 140 -16.16 13.54 21.48
C ARG A 140 -14.79 13.81 20.88
N ILE A 141 -14.22 12.80 20.21
CA ILE A 141 -12.87 12.86 19.61
C ILE A 141 -12.93 12.87 18.08
N ALA A 142 -12.06 13.67 17.47
CA ALA A 142 -11.61 13.53 16.09
C ALA A 142 -10.09 13.73 15.99
N VAL A 143 -9.43 13.14 14.99
CA VAL A 143 -7.98 13.17 14.80
C VAL A 143 -7.63 13.44 13.33
N TRP A 144 -6.65 14.31 13.08
CA TRP A 144 -6.07 14.50 11.75
C TRP A 144 -4.60 14.89 11.86
N GLN A 145 -3.72 14.19 11.13
CA GLN A 145 -2.26 14.43 11.06
C GLN A 145 -1.60 14.71 12.43
N GLY A 146 -1.90 13.87 13.44
CA GLY A 146 -1.36 14.00 14.79
C GLY A 146 -1.92 15.17 15.62
N ILE A 147 -2.97 15.84 15.15
CA ILE A 147 -3.77 16.79 15.93
C ILE A 147 -5.05 16.08 16.40
N VAL A 148 -5.21 15.96 17.71
CA VAL A 148 -6.40 15.38 18.35
C VAL A 148 -7.30 16.50 18.86
N ALA A 149 -8.52 16.57 18.36
CA ALA A 149 -9.56 17.47 18.85
C ALA A 149 -10.45 16.74 19.86
N VAL A 150 -10.67 17.37 21.02
CA VAL A 150 -11.62 16.90 22.05
C VAL A 150 -12.70 17.97 22.22
N CYS A 151 -13.91 17.64 21.78
CA CYS A 151 -15.10 18.47 21.90
C CYS A 151 -15.90 18.08 23.15
N THR A 152 -16.53 19.06 23.79
CA THR A 152 -17.28 18.93 25.05
C THR A 152 -18.34 20.03 25.12
N ALA A 153 -19.37 19.85 25.95
CA ALA A 153 -20.47 20.81 26.11
C ALA A 153 -20.09 22.27 26.44
N ASP A 154 -18.82 22.57 26.79
CA ASP A 154 -18.30 23.92 27.07
C ASP A 154 -17.13 24.37 26.16
N TYR A 155 -16.45 23.45 25.47
CA TYR A 155 -15.27 23.79 24.65
C TYR A 155 -14.92 22.75 23.56
N VAL A 156 -14.19 23.23 22.55
CA VAL A 156 -13.32 22.43 21.68
C VAL A 156 -11.86 22.64 22.11
N ARG A 157 -11.07 21.57 22.24
CA ARG A 157 -9.66 21.64 22.68
C ARG A 157 -8.78 20.75 21.83
N THR A 158 -7.71 21.32 21.27
CA THR A 158 -6.74 20.60 20.45
C THR A 158 -5.52 20.15 21.26
N TYR A 159 -4.96 19.01 20.86
CA TYR A 159 -3.74 18.42 21.39
C TYR A 159 -2.86 17.98 20.22
N LYS A 160 -1.57 18.34 20.22
CA LYS A 160 -0.60 17.90 19.22
C LYS A 160 0.24 16.74 19.78
N VAL A 161 0.30 15.64 19.03
CA VAL A 161 1.17 14.50 19.29
C VAL A 161 2.63 14.92 19.06
N LYS A 162 3.51 14.68 20.04
CA LYS A 162 4.96 14.92 19.91
C LYS A 162 5.74 13.80 20.59
N GLY A 163 6.36 12.91 19.80
CA GLY A 163 6.91 11.67 20.31
C GLY A 163 5.84 10.90 21.08
N ARG A 164 6.13 10.49 22.32
CA ARG A 164 5.16 9.85 23.24
C ARG A 164 4.26 10.83 24.03
N THR A 165 4.27 12.12 23.74
CA THR A 165 3.52 13.13 24.52
C THR A 165 2.31 13.69 23.78
N LEU A 166 1.21 13.90 24.53
CA LEU A 166 0.01 14.63 24.08
C LEU A 166 0.05 16.06 24.65
N ARG A 167 0.63 16.99 23.90
CA ARG A 167 0.74 18.39 24.32
C ARG A 167 -0.54 19.13 23.97
N LYS A 168 -1.22 19.72 24.96
CA LYS A 168 -2.31 20.67 24.73
C LYS A 168 -1.80 21.81 23.84
N ASP A 169 -2.58 22.13 22.80
CA ASP A 169 -2.28 23.19 21.85
C ASP A 169 -3.18 24.41 22.11
N ASP A 170 -4.48 24.36 21.79
CA ASP A 170 -5.42 25.48 21.98
C ASP A 170 -6.72 25.10 22.73
N THR A 171 -7.62 26.06 23.02
CA THR A 171 -8.98 25.84 23.54
C THR A 171 -9.95 26.93 23.10
N ILE A 172 -10.86 26.54 22.21
CA ILE A 172 -11.95 27.36 21.70
C ILE A 172 -13.14 27.20 22.66
N LYS A 173 -13.61 28.30 23.24
CA LYS A 173 -14.83 28.30 24.07
C LYS A 173 -16.06 28.27 23.18
N LEU A 174 -16.61 27.08 23.00
CA LEU A 174 -17.77 26.79 22.16
C LEU A 174 -18.60 25.71 22.84
N GLN A 175 -19.88 25.97 23.08
CA GLN A 175 -20.75 25.02 23.77
C GLN A 175 -21.27 23.97 22.79
N THR A 176 -20.56 22.84 22.64
CA THR A 176 -20.84 21.89 21.55
C THR A 176 -22.03 20.97 21.86
N GLN A 177 -22.68 20.44 20.82
CA GLN A 177 -23.74 19.44 20.91
C GLN A 177 -23.57 18.34 19.85
N GLY A 178 -23.79 17.08 20.24
CA GLY A 178 -23.80 15.95 19.31
C GLY A 178 -22.41 15.54 18.78
N PRO A 179 -22.37 14.64 17.78
CA PRO A 179 -21.13 14.12 17.23
C PRO A 179 -20.40 15.16 16.37
N VAL A 180 -19.08 15.00 16.29
CA VAL A 180 -18.20 15.75 15.38
C VAL A 180 -18.18 15.15 13.98
N CYS A 181 -17.74 15.94 13.01
CA CYS A 181 -17.32 15.49 11.68
C CYS A 181 -15.95 16.10 11.34
N ILE A 182 -15.12 15.41 10.56
CA ILE A 182 -13.79 15.89 10.14
C ILE A 182 -13.55 15.62 8.65
N ALA A 183 -13.05 16.62 7.92
CA ALA A 183 -12.64 16.51 6.51
C ALA A 183 -11.29 17.20 6.33
N GLY A 184 -10.23 16.41 6.13
CA GLY A 184 -8.86 16.92 6.20
C GLY A 184 -8.64 17.76 7.47
N ARG A 185 -8.17 19.00 7.29
CA ARG A 185 -7.92 19.95 8.39
C ARG A 185 -9.17 20.52 9.08
N SER A 186 -10.36 20.33 8.50
CA SER A 186 -11.59 21.01 8.92
C SER A 186 -12.40 20.16 9.91
N LEU A 187 -12.53 20.63 11.15
CA LEU A 187 -13.43 20.07 12.16
C LEU A 187 -14.79 20.77 12.11
N PHE A 188 -15.83 19.97 11.87
CA PHE A 188 -17.23 20.38 11.86
C PHE A 188 -17.90 20.00 13.19
N VAL A 189 -18.42 20.99 13.90
CA VAL A 189 -19.02 20.78 15.23
C VAL A 189 -20.22 21.68 15.46
N ALA A 190 -21.32 21.14 16.00
CA ALA A 190 -22.54 21.91 16.25
C ALA A 190 -22.51 22.56 17.65
N ASP A 191 -23.07 23.77 17.79
CA ASP A 191 -23.24 24.49 19.07
C ASP A 191 -24.66 24.33 19.65
N LEU A 192 -24.85 24.66 20.93
CA LEU A 192 -26.16 24.66 21.61
C LEU A 192 -27.22 25.59 20.97
N GLY A 193 -26.81 26.54 20.14
CA GLY A 193 -27.69 27.38 19.31
C GLY A 193 -28.11 26.71 18.00
N SER A 194 -27.79 25.43 17.81
CA SER A 194 -27.91 24.69 16.55
C SER A 194 -27.21 25.40 15.39
N ARG A 195 -25.95 25.77 15.59
CA ARG A 195 -25.05 26.28 14.54
C ARG A 195 -23.92 25.28 14.30
N LEU A 196 -23.62 24.95 13.05
CA LEU A 196 -22.38 24.24 12.73
C LEU A 196 -21.22 25.24 12.60
N HIS A 197 -20.12 24.98 13.27
CA HIS A 197 -18.86 25.71 13.18
C HIS A 197 -17.84 24.88 12.39
N VAL A 198 -16.97 25.54 11.62
CA VAL A 198 -15.94 24.90 10.79
C VAL A 198 -14.57 25.38 11.24
N ILE A 199 -13.90 24.58 12.07
CA ILE A 199 -12.66 24.95 12.76
C ILE A 199 -11.46 24.37 12.00
N ASP A 200 -10.46 25.19 11.66
CA ASP A 200 -9.16 24.70 11.17
C ASP A 200 -8.34 24.16 12.34
N LEU A 201 -8.04 22.85 12.32
CA LEU A 201 -7.32 22.17 13.39
C LEU A 201 -5.85 22.60 13.52
N ARG A 202 -5.27 23.22 12.49
CA ARG A 202 -3.86 23.66 12.50
C ARG A 202 -3.64 24.81 13.48
N ASP A 203 -4.57 25.77 13.51
CA ASP A 203 -4.45 27.05 14.21
C ASP A 203 -5.64 27.45 15.10
N GLY A 204 -6.68 26.61 15.19
CA GLY A 204 -7.80 26.78 16.11
C GLY A 204 -8.86 27.79 15.68
N LYS A 205 -8.78 28.36 14.47
CA LYS A 205 -9.75 29.38 14.03
C LYS A 205 -11.04 28.75 13.55
N ASP A 206 -12.16 29.31 14.00
CA ASP A 206 -13.45 29.17 13.33
C ASP A 206 -13.39 29.91 11.98
N THR A 207 -13.48 29.16 10.89
CA THR A 207 -13.40 29.64 9.50
C THR A 207 -14.78 29.92 8.90
N GLY A 208 -15.87 29.51 9.57
CA GLY A 208 -17.23 29.68 9.08
C GLY A 208 -18.29 29.05 9.98
N THR A 209 -19.42 29.75 10.15
CA THR A 209 -20.53 29.32 10.99
C THR A 209 -21.86 29.28 10.22
N ILE A 210 -22.64 28.21 10.37
CA ILE A 210 -23.92 27.98 9.70
C ILE A 210 -25.04 27.83 10.74
N GLY A 211 -26.04 28.70 10.75
CA GLY A 211 -27.15 28.61 11.72
C GLY A 211 -28.32 27.73 11.28
N ARG A 212 -28.92 27.00 12.23
CA ARG A 212 -30.02 26.00 12.11
C ARG A 212 -29.60 24.65 11.52
N CYS A 213 -28.60 24.04 12.13
CA CYS A 213 -28.11 22.70 11.83
C CYS A 213 -28.56 21.71 12.94
N GLU A 214 -29.19 20.60 12.57
CA GLU A 214 -29.56 19.52 13.50
C GLU A 214 -29.13 18.15 12.95
N GLY A 215 -28.65 17.27 13.83
CA GLY A 215 -28.16 15.92 13.47
C GLY A 215 -26.63 15.81 13.42
N ARG A 216 -26.12 14.70 12.88
CA ARG A 216 -24.68 14.47 12.63
C ARG A 216 -24.26 15.19 11.34
N PRO A 217 -23.23 16.06 11.36
CA PRO A 217 -22.57 16.51 10.13
C PRO A 217 -21.83 15.33 9.48
N ALA A 218 -21.75 15.29 8.15
CA ALA A 218 -21.06 14.25 7.39
C ALA A 218 -20.43 14.84 6.12
N VAL A 219 -19.34 14.24 5.62
CA VAL A 219 -18.57 14.76 4.47
C VAL A 219 -18.39 13.74 3.35
N THR A 220 -18.49 14.20 2.11
CA THR A 220 -17.77 13.61 0.97
C THR A 220 -16.45 14.36 0.77
N PRO A 221 -15.52 13.82 -0.04
CA PRO A 221 -14.38 14.58 -0.59
C PRO A 221 -14.74 15.99 -1.10
N THR A 222 -15.91 16.12 -1.72
CA THR A 222 -16.37 17.32 -2.43
C THR A 222 -17.16 18.31 -1.56
N LEU A 223 -17.89 17.83 -0.54
CA LEU A 223 -18.92 18.58 0.17
C LEU A 223 -19.05 18.14 1.64
N ALA A 224 -19.23 19.10 2.57
CA ALA A 224 -19.78 18.76 3.89
C ALA A 224 -21.30 19.01 3.91
N ALA A 225 -22.09 17.99 4.24
CA ALA A 225 -23.55 18.05 4.26
C ALA A 225 -24.13 18.15 5.68
N ILE A 226 -25.20 18.91 5.81
CA ILE A 226 -25.91 19.16 7.07
C ILE A 226 -27.41 19.22 6.82
N PHE A 227 -28.19 18.67 7.74
CA PHE A 227 -29.64 18.58 7.59
C PHE A 227 -30.38 19.62 8.47
N GLU A 228 -31.47 20.16 7.93
CA GLU A 228 -32.34 21.14 8.58
C GLU A 228 -33.79 20.71 8.37
N ILE A 229 -34.45 20.25 9.44
CA ILE A 229 -35.88 19.92 9.43
C ILE A 229 -36.67 21.24 9.54
N ASP A 230 -37.15 21.76 8.41
CA ASP A 230 -37.95 22.98 8.39
C ASP A 230 -39.40 22.67 8.80
N LYS A 231 -39.70 23.01 10.06
CA LYS A 231 -41.02 22.87 10.68
C LYS A 231 -41.98 24.03 10.32
N ARG A 232 -41.59 24.94 9.42
CA ARG A 232 -42.35 26.18 9.11
C ARG A 232 -43.30 26.07 7.92
N SER A 233 -43.49 24.88 7.33
CA SER A 233 -44.36 24.75 6.16
C SER A 233 -45.83 25.04 6.54
N GLY A 234 -46.50 25.91 5.78
CA GLY A 234 -47.93 26.16 5.92
C GLY A 234 -48.82 24.99 5.47
N TYR A 235 -48.21 23.87 5.06
CA TYR A 235 -48.87 22.69 4.51
C TYR A 235 -49.09 21.57 5.53
N GLY A 236 -48.70 21.78 6.79
CA GLY A 236 -48.95 20.82 7.89
C GLY A 236 -48.05 19.58 7.88
N GLY A 237 -46.99 19.57 7.08
CA GLY A 237 -45.91 18.57 7.10
C GLY A 237 -44.58 19.18 7.53
N GLU A 238 -43.73 18.39 8.18
CA GLU A 238 -42.33 18.72 8.39
C GLU A 238 -41.59 18.46 7.05
N PHE A 239 -40.65 19.33 6.66
CA PHE A 239 -39.86 19.15 5.44
C PHE A 239 -38.39 18.93 5.79
N LEU A 240 -37.76 17.95 5.16
CA LEU A 240 -36.30 17.76 5.26
C LEU A 240 -35.63 18.62 4.18
N SER A 241 -34.90 19.65 4.62
CA SER A 241 -33.96 20.37 3.76
C SER A 241 -32.53 20.02 4.15
N PHE A 242 -31.59 20.22 3.24
CA PHE A 242 -30.17 20.08 3.55
C PHE A 242 -29.37 21.26 3.02
N ARG A 243 -28.23 21.51 3.65
CA ARG A 243 -27.27 22.52 3.24
C ARG A 243 -25.94 21.82 3.02
N THR A 244 -25.35 22.07 1.87
CA THR A 244 -24.01 21.63 1.52
C THR A 244 -23.05 22.80 1.77
N LEU A 245 -21.82 22.42 2.07
CA LEU A 245 -20.67 23.30 2.23
C LEU A 245 -19.68 22.91 1.16
N ARG A 246 -19.68 23.64 0.05
CA ARG A 246 -18.64 23.51 -0.96
C ARG A 246 -17.47 24.40 -0.56
N ARG A 247 -16.27 23.83 -0.47
CA ARG A 247 -15.05 24.59 -0.24
C ARG A 247 -14.78 25.42 -1.51
N SER A 248 -14.79 26.74 -1.34
CA SER A 248 -14.52 27.72 -2.39
C SER A 248 -13.05 27.64 -2.78
N SER A 249 -12.75 27.38 -4.05
CA SER A 249 -11.38 27.40 -4.57
C SER A 249 -10.71 28.77 -4.39
N GLU A 250 -11.44 29.84 -4.70
CA GLU A 250 -10.97 31.24 -4.69
C GLU A 250 -10.42 31.74 -3.35
N ASP A 251 -11.12 31.44 -2.25
CA ASP A 251 -10.84 32.00 -0.92
C ASP A 251 -10.72 30.95 0.20
N GLN A 252 -10.80 29.66 -0.15
CA GLN A 252 -10.63 28.51 0.73
C GLN A 252 -11.63 28.45 1.90
N ARG A 253 -12.71 29.25 1.84
CA ARG A 253 -13.83 29.23 2.79
C ARG A 253 -14.96 28.33 2.28
N TYR A 254 -15.81 27.85 3.18
CA TYR A 254 -16.99 27.08 2.78
C TYR A 254 -18.13 28.00 2.37
N LYS A 255 -18.54 27.94 1.10
CA LYS A 255 -19.76 28.58 0.58
C LYS A 255 -20.96 27.67 0.93
N ILE A 256 -22.04 28.27 1.43
CA ILE A 256 -23.25 27.54 1.84
C ILE A 256 -24.21 27.48 0.67
N GLU A 257 -24.49 26.28 0.18
CA GLU A 257 -25.53 26.03 -0.82
C GLU A 257 -26.74 25.37 -0.12
N GLN A 258 -27.94 25.93 -0.28
CA GLN A 258 -29.16 25.41 0.36
C GLN A 258 -30.02 24.66 -0.65
N HIS A 259 -30.09 23.34 -0.50
CA HIS A 259 -30.92 22.47 -1.31
C HIS A 259 -32.25 22.19 -0.61
N LYS A 260 -33.35 22.67 -1.21
CA LYS A 260 -34.70 22.37 -0.73
C LYS A 260 -35.24 21.13 -1.43
N TRP A 261 -35.28 20.01 -0.70
CA TRP A 261 -35.90 18.78 -1.20
C TRP A 261 -37.40 18.74 -0.87
N GLY A 262 -38.20 18.29 -1.85
CA GLY A 262 -39.67 18.26 -1.75
C GLY A 262 -40.23 17.07 -0.95
N GLY A 263 -39.48 16.53 0.01
CA GLY A 263 -39.86 15.34 0.78
C GLY A 263 -40.87 15.66 1.89
N LEU A 264 -42.08 15.09 1.80
CA LEU A 264 -43.08 15.19 2.85
C LEU A 264 -42.75 14.23 4.01
N VAL A 265 -42.19 14.74 5.12
CA VAL A 265 -42.01 13.94 6.34
C VAL A 265 -43.38 13.77 6.99
N ARG A 266 -44.05 12.67 6.63
CA ARG A 266 -45.45 12.44 6.96
C ARG A 266 -45.58 11.74 8.31
N ARG A 267 -45.77 12.51 9.38
CA ARG A 267 -46.23 11.96 10.67
C ARG A 267 -47.52 11.15 10.46
N THR A 268 -47.40 9.84 10.61
CA THR A 268 -48.53 8.92 10.77
C THR A 268 -49.33 9.29 12.02
N ARG A 269 -50.63 9.00 12.03
CA ARG A 269 -51.48 9.29 13.20
C ARG A 269 -51.19 8.24 14.27
N ARG A 270 -51.06 8.72 15.51
CA ARG A 270 -51.01 7.95 16.76
C ARG A 270 -51.99 6.76 16.71
N GLY A 271 -51.48 5.55 16.47
CA GLY A 271 -52.28 4.33 16.25
C GLY A 271 -51.78 3.37 15.16
N SER A 272 -50.77 3.74 14.36
CA SER A 272 -50.05 2.84 13.44
C SER A 272 -48.54 3.14 13.53
N GLU A 273 -47.72 2.14 13.83
CA GLU A 273 -46.32 2.32 14.28
C GLU A 273 -45.28 2.44 13.15
N ASP A 274 -45.71 2.82 11.95
CA ASP A 274 -44.83 3.15 10.83
C ASP A 274 -44.35 4.61 10.93
N GLU A 275 -43.17 4.86 11.49
CA GLU A 275 -42.52 6.17 11.41
C GLU A 275 -41.81 6.33 10.04
N ALA A 276 -42.27 7.30 9.24
CA ALA A 276 -41.71 7.58 7.93
C ALA A 276 -40.38 8.35 8.05
N ILE A 277 -39.36 7.80 7.38
CA ILE A 277 -37.94 7.96 7.69
C ILE A 277 -37.18 8.01 6.36
N ALA A 278 -36.13 8.85 6.25
CA ALA A 278 -35.48 9.13 4.96
C ALA A 278 -33.94 9.30 5.05
N VAL A 279 -33.24 8.58 4.18
CA VAL A 279 -31.86 8.89 3.72
C VAL A 279 -31.92 9.60 2.37
N LEU A 280 -30.98 10.51 2.18
CA LEU A 280 -30.69 11.17 0.91
C LEU A 280 -29.35 10.63 0.40
N PHE A 281 -29.39 9.95 -0.75
CA PHE A 281 -28.24 9.92 -1.63
C PHE A 281 -28.10 11.31 -2.25
N LEU A 282 -26.87 11.83 -2.33
CA LEU A 282 -26.56 12.88 -3.28
C LEU A 282 -25.92 12.20 -4.49
N GLU A 283 -26.42 12.47 -5.69
CA GLU A 283 -25.76 12.07 -6.94
C GLU A 283 -24.54 13.00 -7.18
N ASP A 284 -23.56 12.86 -6.29
CA ASP A 284 -22.13 13.09 -6.56
C ASP A 284 -21.63 11.92 -7.42
N SER A 285 -20.58 12.14 -8.22
CA SER A 285 -19.99 11.14 -9.13
C SER A 285 -19.56 9.84 -8.45
N ARG A 286 -19.34 9.86 -7.12
CA ARG A 286 -18.92 8.70 -6.31
C ARG A 286 -20.01 8.07 -5.43
N GLY A 287 -21.30 8.37 -5.69
CA GLY A 287 -22.44 7.58 -5.17
C GLY A 287 -22.69 7.62 -3.65
N ALA A 288 -22.09 8.56 -2.92
CA ALA A 288 -22.10 8.58 -1.46
C ALA A 288 -23.50 8.84 -0.85
N GLY A 289 -23.97 7.90 -0.03
CA GLY A 289 -25.18 8.02 0.79
C GLY A 289 -24.91 8.65 2.16
N PHE A 290 -25.76 9.58 2.59
CA PHE A 290 -25.61 10.31 3.87
C PHE A 290 -26.61 9.85 4.93
N TYR A 291 -26.13 9.55 6.14
CA TYR A 291 -26.97 9.13 7.27
C TYR A 291 -27.28 10.25 8.26
N VAL A 292 -28.55 10.37 8.63
CA VAL A 292 -29.03 11.36 9.61
C VAL A 292 -29.62 10.64 10.82
N ARG A 293 -29.09 10.90 12.02
CA ARG A 293 -29.69 10.46 13.29
C ARG A 293 -30.30 11.67 14.00
N PRO A 294 -31.63 11.71 14.23
CA PRO A 294 -32.25 12.79 14.98
C PRO A 294 -31.86 12.75 16.46
N ARG A 295 -32.05 13.90 17.14
CA ARG A 295 -31.43 14.21 18.44
C ARG A 295 -31.98 13.44 19.65
N GLN A 296 -33.09 12.71 19.51
CA GLN A 296 -33.66 11.88 20.56
C GLN A 296 -34.05 10.52 19.98
N PRO A 297 -33.80 9.40 20.69
CA PRO A 297 -34.61 8.21 20.48
C PRO A 297 -36.05 8.58 20.85
N LEU A 298 -36.97 8.48 19.90
CA LEU A 298 -38.39 8.44 20.23
C LEU A 298 -38.63 7.15 21.00
N GLU A 299 -39.16 7.24 22.22
CA GLU A 299 -39.54 6.09 23.05
C GLU A 299 -40.81 5.44 22.47
N ALA A 300 -40.67 4.83 21.29
CA ALA A 300 -41.58 3.81 20.81
C ALA A 300 -41.53 2.64 21.80
N ALA A 301 -42.70 2.18 22.24
CA ALA A 301 -42.82 1.21 23.32
C ALA A 301 -42.61 -0.23 22.82
N PHE A 302 -41.41 -0.52 22.29
CA PHE A 302 -41.01 -1.86 21.86
C PHE A 302 -41.12 -2.85 23.03
N SER A 303 -42.12 -3.73 22.98
CA SER A 303 -42.32 -4.78 23.98
C SER A 303 -41.17 -5.78 23.96
N ASP A 304 -40.58 -6.01 25.13
CA ASP A 304 -39.69 -7.12 25.50
C ASP A 304 -38.39 -7.34 24.69
N LYS A 305 -38.07 -6.51 23.69
CA LYS A 305 -36.78 -6.55 22.97
C LYS A 305 -36.08 -5.19 22.94
N LYS A 306 -35.03 -5.03 23.74
CA LYS A 306 -34.14 -3.85 23.73
C LYS A 306 -33.27 -3.86 22.47
N LEU A 307 -33.55 -2.97 21.51
CA LEU A 307 -32.63 -2.65 20.40
C LEU A 307 -32.22 -1.17 20.48
N PRO A 308 -30.91 -0.84 20.55
CA PRO A 308 -30.43 0.53 20.79
C PRO A 308 -30.42 1.43 19.53
N GLY A 309 -31.62 1.77 19.06
CA GLY A 309 -31.88 2.96 18.23
C GLY A 309 -32.18 2.70 16.76
N ALA A 310 -33.25 3.35 16.28
CA ALA A 310 -33.59 3.43 14.87
C ALA A 310 -32.61 4.32 14.09
N VAL A 311 -32.31 3.92 12.86
CA VAL A 311 -31.48 4.62 11.88
C VAL A 311 -32.24 4.75 10.56
N PHE A 312 -31.90 5.78 9.79
CA PHE A 312 -32.72 6.29 8.71
C PHE A 312 -32.23 5.74 7.35
N THR A 313 -33.14 5.55 6.39
CA THR A 313 -32.87 4.79 5.14
C THR A 313 -33.73 5.26 3.94
N PRO A 314 -33.38 4.93 2.67
CA PRO A 314 -33.84 5.70 1.50
C PRO A 314 -35.19 5.25 0.92
N TYR A 315 -35.80 6.14 0.12
CA TYR A 315 -37.15 6.00 -0.44
C TYR A 315 -37.14 5.73 -1.96
N SER A 316 -36.62 4.59 -2.39
CA SER A 316 -36.66 4.18 -3.81
C SER A 316 -38.01 3.57 -4.20
N ASN A 317 -38.51 3.88 -5.40
CA ASN A 317 -39.69 3.24 -6.01
C ASN A 317 -40.96 3.23 -5.13
N ASN A 318 -41.21 4.31 -4.36
CA ASN A 318 -42.32 4.44 -3.40
C ASN A 318 -42.37 3.37 -2.29
N LYS A 319 -41.24 2.72 -1.98
CA LYS A 319 -41.11 1.82 -0.83
C LYS A 319 -40.17 2.44 0.19
N LEU A 320 -40.52 2.29 1.47
CA LEU A 320 -39.56 2.47 2.56
C LEU A 320 -38.51 1.36 2.45
N SER A 321 -37.24 1.71 2.67
CA SER A 321 -36.19 0.70 2.83
C SER A 321 -36.48 -0.16 4.07
N PRO A 322 -36.29 -1.50 4.00
CA PRO A 322 -36.43 -2.36 5.15
C PRO A 322 -35.27 -2.21 6.15
N ILE A 323 -34.13 -1.64 5.76
CA ILE A 323 -32.99 -1.44 6.66
C ILE A 323 -33.35 -0.37 7.70
N LEU A 324 -33.10 -0.65 8.98
CA LEU A 324 -33.44 0.19 10.14
C LEU A 324 -32.29 0.38 11.14
N VAL A 325 -31.25 -0.46 11.12
CA VAL A 325 -30.15 -0.39 12.11
C VAL A 325 -28.78 -0.46 11.45
N GLY A 326 -27.93 0.49 11.81
CA GLY A 326 -26.49 0.51 11.49
C GLY A 326 -26.10 0.45 10.00
N PRO A 327 -26.80 1.07 9.04
CA PRO A 327 -26.43 0.98 7.63
C PRO A 327 -25.00 1.49 7.35
N ILE A 328 -24.28 0.75 6.50
CA ILE A 328 -22.96 1.07 5.95
C ILE A 328 -23.03 1.13 4.41
N ALA A 329 -22.12 1.88 3.78
CA ALA A 329 -22.03 1.95 2.33
C ALA A 329 -21.22 0.77 1.75
N TRP A 330 -21.71 0.14 0.69
CA TRP A 330 -21.02 -0.91 -0.07
C TRP A 330 -21.42 -0.83 -1.55
N GLU A 331 -20.42 -0.71 -2.43
CA GLU A 331 -20.60 -0.25 -3.82
C GLU A 331 -21.44 1.06 -3.86
N ASP A 332 -22.18 1.26 -4.94
CA ASP A 332 -23.21 2.29 -5.12
C ASP A 332 -24.50 1.97 -4.28
N GLY A 333 -24.34 1.38 -3.08
CA GLY A 333 -25.41 0.70 -2.34
C GLY A 333 -25.23 0.70 -0.81
N LEU A 334 -26.21 0.11 -0.09
CA LEU A 334 -26.26 0.10 1.37
C LEU A 334 -26.39 -1.33 1.94
N ILE A 335 -25.79 -1.60 3.10
CA ILE A 335 -26.00 -2.84 3.87
C ILE A 335 -26.30 -2.50 5.34
N GLY A 336 -27.31 -3.16 5.93
CA GLY A 336 -27.70 -2.99 7.34
C GLY A 336 -28.81 -3.93 7.78
N PHE A 337 -29.24 -3.85 9.05
CA PHE A 337 -30.25 -4.77 9.60
C PHE A 337 -31.68 -4.22 9.49
N ASN A 338 -32.68 -5.07 9.20
CA ASN A 338 -34.11 -4.72 9.23
C ASN A 338 -34.76 -4.88 10.63
N SER A 339 -36.09 -4.71 10.71
CA SER A 339 -36.93 -4.88 11.92
C SER A 339 -36.78 -6.26 12.58
N ASP A 340 -36.70 -7.29 11.76
CA ASP A 340 -36.60 -8.69 12.14
C ASP A 340 -35.13 -9.07 12.43
N GLY A 341 -34.21 -8.18 12.02
CA GLY A 341 -32.76 -8.26 12.14
C GLY A 341 -32.07 -8.99 10.99
N ASP A 342 -32.76 -9.26 9.88
CA ASP A 342 -32.11 -9.75 8.65
C ASP A 342 -31.03 -8.75 8.26
N LEU A 343 -29.83 -9.24 7.93
CA LEU A 343 -28.84 -8.43 7.23
C LEU A 343 -29.33 -8.27 5.79
N MET A 344 -29.71 -7.05 5.43
CA MET A 344 -30.23 -6.70 4.11
C MET A 344 -29.20 -5.86 3.37
N GLY A 345 -29.02 -6.14 2.08
CA GLY A 345 -28.31 -5.29 1.14
C GLY A 345 -29.26 -4.60 0.17
N GLN A 346 -28.84 -3.45 -0.33
CA GLN A 346 -29.51 -2.65 -1.34
C GLN A 346 -28.56 -2.43 -2.51
N ASP A 347 -28.94 -2.89 -3.71
CA ASP A 347 -28.19 -2.59 -4.93
C ASP A 347 -28.42 -1.14 -5.40
N LYS A 348 -27.66 -0.73 -6.41
CA LYS A 348 -27.72 0.62 -6.99
C LYS A 348 -28.97 0.97 -7.79
N LYS A 349 -29.88 0.01 -7.98
CA LYS A 349 -31.22 0.21 -8.53
C LYS A 349 -32.26 0.35 -7.41
N GLY A 350 -31.80 0.36 -6.15
CA GLY A 350 -32.62 0.35 -4.95
C GLY A 350 -33.30 -0.99 -4.69
N VAL A 351 -32.79 -2.10 -5.25
CA VAL A 351 -33.35 -3.44 -5.06
C VAL A 351 -32.77 -4.06 -3.80
N PHE A 352 -33.64 -4.43 -2.86
CA PHE A 352 -33.25 -5.08 -1.62
C PHE A 352 -33.10 -6.59 -1.77
N ARG A 353 -32.05 -7.13 -1.16
CA ARG A 353 -31.70 -8.55 -1.10
C ARG A 353 -31.34 -8.94 0.33
N THR A 354 -31.77 -10.11 0.79
CA THR A 354 -31.35 -10.65 2.10
C THR A 354 -29.97 -11.26 1.98
N VAL A 355 -29.01 -10.74 2.74
CA VAL A 355 -27.63 -11.24 2.84
C VAL A 355 -27.55 -12.33 3.92
N VAL A 356 -28.09 -12.07 5.12
CA VAL A 356 -28.21 -13.06 6.21
C VAL A 356 -29.61 -13.01 6.81
N ASP A 357 -30.35 -14.08 6.58
CA ASP A 357 -31.71 -14.33 7.06
C ASP A 357 -31.74 -14.60 8.58
N ALA A 358 -32.74 -14.02 9.26
CA ALA A 358 -32.95 -14.08 10.70
C ALA A 358 -32.95 -15.48 11.30
N ASP A 359 -33.66 -16.42 10.68
CA ASP A 359 -33.82 -17.79 11.14
C ASP A 359 -32.61 -18.66 10.75
N LYS A 360 -31.71 -18.14 9.89
CA LYS A 360 -30.48 -18.80 9.43
C LYS A 360 -29.21 -18.27 10.10
N ARG A 361 -29.30 -17.30 11.02
CA ARG A 361 -28.15 -16.71 11.72
C ARG A 361 -27.34 -17.76 12.50
N PRO A 362 -26.00 -17.64 12.60
CA PRO A 362 -25.19 -18.47 13.48
C PRO A 362 -25.64 -18.36 14.94
N LYS A 363 -25.60 -19.47 15.67
CA LYS A 363 -25.96 -19.51 17.09
C LYS A 363 -24.99 -18.65 17.90
N GLY A 364 -25.51 -17.62 18.58
CA GLY A 364 -24.72 -16.67 19.36
C GLY A 364 -24.40 -15.36 18.63
N MET A 365 -24.89 -15.18 17.41
CA MET A 365 -24.87 -13.89 16.73
C MET A 365 -25.66 -12.83 17.54
N ARG A 366 -25.07 -11.65 17.69
CA ARG A 366 -25.66 -10.43 18.23
C ARG A 366 -25.77 -9.40 17.10
N VAL A 367 -26.93 -8.76 16.99
CA VAL A 367 -27.10 -7.56 16.16
C VAL A 367 -26.39 -6.40 16.87
N GLY A 368 -25.60 -5.63 16.12
CA GLY A 368 -24.87 -4.46 16.60
C GLY A 368 -24.61 -3.47 15.46
N PRO A 369 -23.82 -2.41 15.70
CA PRO A 369 -23.36 -1.51 14.64
C PRO A 369 -22.59 -2.28 13.55
N LEU A 370 -22.68 -1.82 12.30
CA LEU A 370 -21.88 -2.36 11.20
C LEU A 370 -20.65 -1.50 10.92
N THR A 371 -19.65 -2.15 10.33
CA THR A 371 -18.40 -1.59 9.81
C THR A 371 -17.92 -2.44 8.63
N ARG A 372 -17.02 -1.93 7.78
CA ARG A 372 -16.56 -2.64 6.58
C ARG A 372 -15.04 -2.54 6.40
N ALA A 373 -14.42 -3.67 6.09
CA ALA A 373 -13.07 -3.80 5.57
C ALA A 373 -13.14 -4.43 4.18
N ARG A 374 -12.73 -3.69 3.13
CA ARG A 374 -12.88 -4.09 1.71
C ARG A 374 -14.27 -4.65 1.39
N ASN A 375 -14.36 -5.92 1.01
CA ASN A 375 -15.61 -6.62 0.67
C ASN A 375 -16.20 -7.44 1.84
N VAL A 376 -15.76 -7.20 3.08
CA VAL A 376 -16.25 -7.86 4.30
C VAL A 376 -16.89 -6.84 5.24
N ALA A 377 -18.16 -7.05 5.57
CA ALA A 377 -18.83 -6.31 6.64
C ALA A 377 -18.72 -7.06 7.97
N TYR A 378 -18.34 -6.35 9.03
CA TYR A 378 -18.55 -6.78 10.40
C TYR A 378 -19.89 -6.25 10.90
N ALA A 379 -20.72 -7.12 11.46
CA ALA A 379 -22.09 -6.83 11.83
C ALA A 379 -22.40 -7.38 13.23
N GLY A 380 -22.17 -6.55 14.25
CA GLY A 380 -22.12 -7.02 15.65
C GLY A 380 -20.89 -7.90 15.89
N ASN A 381 -21.08 -9.18 16.21
CA ASN A 381 -20.00 -10.15 16.48
C ASN A 381 -19.79 -11.17 15.33
N MET A 382 -20.12 -10.81 14.10
CA MET A 382 -20.07 -11.66 12.91
C MET A 382 -19.44 -10.92 11.73
N ALA A 383 -18.71 -11.63 10.86
CA ALA A 383 -18.24 -11.13 9.56
C ALA A 383 -18.97 -11.78 8.39
N VAL A 384 -19.23 -11.00 7.33
CA VAL A 384 -19.90 -11.46 6.11
C VAL A 384 -19.18 -10.94 4.88
N HIS A 385 -18.85 -11.83 3.95
CA HIS A 385 -18.29 -11.51 2.65
C HIS A 385 -19.40 -11.09 1.68
N LEU A 386 -19.42 -9.82 1.30
CA LEU A 386 -20.60 -9.14 0.75
C LEU A 386 -20.95 -9.57 -0.69
N GLU A 387 -19.95 -9.96 -1.48
CA GLU A 387 -20.13 -10.47 -2.85
C GLU A 387 -20.70 -11.89 -2.90
N THR A 388 -20.53 -12.68 -1.83
CA THR A 388 -20.87 -14.12 -1.79
C THR A 388 -21.94 -14.45 -0.75
N ASP A 389 -22.43 -13.43 -0.04
CA ASP A 389 -23.32 -13.51 1.14
C ASP A 389 -22.85 -14.46 2.24
N ARG A 390 -21.57 -14.86 2.20
CA ARG A 390 -21.03 -15.91 3.07
C ARG A 390 -20.63 -15.31 4.40
N VAL A 391 -21.32 -15.72 5.47
CA VAL A 391 -20.82 -15.56 6.84
C VAL A 391 -19.45 -16.25 6.94
N LEU A 392 -18.42 -15.48 7.28
CA LEU A 392 -17.05 -15.98 7.42
C LEU A 392 -16.84 -16.58 8.83
N TRP A 393 -17.29 -15.86 9.85
CA TRP A 393 -17.20 -16.26 11.25
C TRP A 393 -18.24 -15.54 12.11
N CYS A 394 -18.54 -16.10 13.28
CA CYS A 394 -19.39 -15.49 14.31
C CYS A 394 -18.83 -15.82 15.70
N ALA A 395 -18.22 -14.84 16.35
CA ALA A 395 -17.57 -14.98 17.64
C ALA A 395 -18.59 -14.74 18.77
N ALA A 396 -19.28 -15.81 19.19
CA ALA A 396 -20.37 -15.73 20.19
C ALA A 396 -19.93 -15.12 21.53
N ASP A 397 -18.65 -15.29 21.86
CA ASP A 397 -17.91 -14.83 23.03
C ASP A 397 -17.40 -13.38 22.95
N LEU A 398 -17.13 -12.84 21.75
CA LEU A 398 -16.55 -11.51 21.54
C LEU A 398 -17.42 -10.41 22.17
N ASP A 399 -16.98 -9.83 23.29
CA ASP A 399 -17.85 -9.14 24.24
C ASP A 399 -18.05 -7.65 23.96
N THR A 400 -18.30 -7.29 22.69
CA THR A 400 -18.61 -5.91 22.28
C THR A 400 -20.07 -5.50 22.50
N GLU A 401 -20.27 -4.24 22.91
CA GLU A 401 -21.51 -3.45 22.75
C GLU A 401 -21.39 -2.42 21.59
N GLY A 402 -20.19 -2.19 21.07
CA GLY A 402 -19.86 -1.20 20.03
C GLY A 402 -19.51 -1.79 18.64
N PRO A 403 -19.12 -0.94 17.67
CA PRO A 403 -18.63 -1.37 16.36
C PRO A 403 -17.29 -2.15 16.48
N LEU A 404 -17.04 -3.04 15.52
CA LEU A 404 -15.73 -3.68 15.33
C LEU A 404 -14.89 -2.84 14.37
N ILE A 405 -14.11 -1.91 14.90
CA ILE A 405 -13.33 -0.97 14.11
C ILE A 405 -12.24 -1.74 13.34
N PRO A 406 -12.21 -1.70 12.00
CA PRO A 406 -11.16 -2.37 11.25
C PRO A 406 -9.80 -1.70 11.51
N LEU A 407 -8.75 -2.51 11.61
CA LEU A 407 -7.35 -2.11 11.68
C LEU A 407 -6.53 -2.79 10.57
N ALA A 408 -5.29 -2.35 10.39
CA ALA A 408 -4.32 -3.01 9.53
C ALA A 408 -4.09 -4.49 9.87
N ASP A 409 -3.44 -5.18 8.94
CA ASP A 409 -3.00 -6.57 9.11
C ASP A 409 -4.14 -7.55 9.36
N ALA A 410 -5.39 -7.29 8.95
CA ALA A 410 -6.56 -8.11 9.32
C ALA A 410 -6.84 -8.16 10.84
N ARG A 411 -6.77 -7.00 11.50
CA ARG A 411 -7.16 -6.80 12.91
C ARG A 411 -8.48 -6.03 13.06
N ILE A 412 -9.09 -6.14 14.23
CA ILE A 412 -10.29 -5.41 14.66
C ILE A 412 -10.14 -4.91 16.10
N LEU A 413 -10.60 -3.69 16.34
CA LEU A 413 -10.56 -3.01 17.62
C LEU A 413 -11.99 -2.77 18.13
N TYR A 414 -12.25 -3.08 19.40
CA TYR A 414 -13.56 -2.86 20.02
C TYR A 414 -13.43 -2.48 21.51
N VAL A 415 -14.56 -2.12 22.10
CA VAL A 415 -14.70 -1.88 23.54
C VAL A 415 -15.46 -3.04 24.15
N SER A 416 -14.91 -3.63 25.21
CA SER A 416 -15.53 -4.74 25.94
C SER A 416 -16.74 -4.28 26.75
N ASN A 417 -17.62 -5.20 27.14
CA ASN A 417 -18.75 -4.92 28.03
C ASN A 417 -18.30 -4.48 29.44
N GLU A 418 -17.04 -4.73 29.80
CA GLU A 418 -16.41 -4.24 31.04
C GLU A 418 -15.73 -2.84 30.87
N GLY A 419 -15.78 -2.27 29.65
CA GLY A 419 -15.24 -0.95 29.33
C GLY A 419 -13.75 -0.92 29.00
N GLU A 420 -13.13 -2.08 28.74
CA GLU A 420 -11.73 -2.19 28.32
C GLU A 420 -11.59 -1.96 26.81
N LEU A 421 -10.39 -1.56 26.38
CA LEU A 421 -10.05 -1.55 24.96
C LEU A 421 -9.45 -2.91 24.57
N VAL A 422 -9.98 -3.53 23.52
CA VAL A 422 -9.57 -4.87 23.05
C VAL A 422 -9.25 -4.82 21.57
N CYS A 423 -8.08 -5.35 21.19
CA CYS A 423 -7.80 -5.71 19.81
C CYS A 423 -7.89 -7.23 19.67
N ALA A 424 -8.65 -7.67 18.69
CA ALA A 424 -8.59 -9.02 18.15
C ALA A 424 -8.14 -8.96 16.69
N GLY A 425 -7.92 -10.11 16.07
CA GLY A 425 -7.66 -10.20 14.64
C GLY A 425 -7.80 -11.63 14.16
N SER A 426 -7.71 -11.85 12.86
CA SER A 426 -7.40 -13.21 12.39
C SER A 426 -6.14 -13.68 13.12
N SER A 427 -6.02 -14.96 13.43
CA SER A 427 -4.77 -15.47 14.02
C SER A 427 -3.56 -15.17 13.12
N SER A 428 -3.74 -15.30 11.79
CA SER A 428 -2.82 -14.88 10.73
C SER A 428 -2.66 -13.36 10.58
N ALA A 429 -3.38 -12.54 11.34
CA ALA A 429 -3.19 -11.09 11.34
C ALA A 429 -1.79 -10.71 11.83
N ASN A 430 -1.35 -11.38 12.88
CA ASN A 430 0.01 -11.27 13.42
C ASN A 430 1.08 -11.89 12.48
N LEU A 431 0.69 -12.32 11.27
CA LEU A 431 1.59 -12.68 10.17
C LEU A 431 1.55 -11.69 9.00
N ALA A 432 0.49 -10.90 8.80
CA ALA A 432 0.26 -10.21 7.52
C ALA A 432 1.31 -9.14 7.14
N ALA A 433 2.10 -8.65 8.12
CA ALA A 433 3.30 -7.86 7.89
C ALA A 433 4.45 -8.63 7.19
N ALA A 434 4.31 -9.95 7.03
CA ALA A 434 5.09 -10.83 6.16
C ALA A 434 4.13 -11.54 5.20
N GLY A 435 4.18 -11.19 3.91
CA GLY A 435 3.16 -11.55 2.92
C GLY A 435 3.11 -13.01 2.49
N THR A 436 2.75 -13.94 3.39
CA THR A 436 2.50 -15.35 3.06
C THR A 436 1.01 -15.65 2.92
N THR A 437 0.60 -16.06 1.71
CA THR A 437 -0.72 -16.64 1.44
C THR A 437 -0.98 -17.82 2.38
N THR A 438 -2.12 -17.86 3.09
CA THR A 438 -2.44 -18.96 4.01
C THR A 438 -2.63 -20.30 3.27
N ILE A 439 -1.57 -21.11 3.26
CA ILE A 439 -1.58 -22.48 2.73
C ILE A 439 -2.36 -23.37 3.72
N ALA A 440 -3.32 -24.14 3.20
CA ALA A 440 -3.95 -25.21 3.96
C ALA A 440 -2.98 -26.39 4.06
N PHE A 441 -2.56 -26.75 5.28
CA PHE A 441 -1.63 -27.87 5.56
C PHE A 441 -2.25 -29.26 5.33
N GLY A 442 -2.64 -29.56 4.09
CA GLY A 442 -2.55 -30.91 3.57
C GLY A 442 -1.08 -31.26 3.30
N ALA A 443 -0.80 -32.51 2.92
CA ALA A 443 0.51 -32.88 2.38
C ALA A 443 0.70 -32.17 1.03
N VAL A 444 1.49 -31.07 1.03
CA VAL A 444 1.84 -30.32 -0.18
C VAL A 444 2.89 -31.13 -0.94
N PRO A 445 2.60 -31.65 -2.14
CA PRO A 445 3.54 -32.49 -2.88
C PRO A 445 4.77 -31.68 -3.28
N ALA A 446 5.95 -32.28 -3.13
CA ALA A 446 7.20 -31.70 -3.59
C ALA A 446 7.41 -31.98 -5.09
N PRO A 447 8.18 -31.15 -5.82
CA PRO A 447 8.61 -31.46 -7.20
C PRO A 447 9.32 -32.82 -7.35
N SER A 448 9.84 -33.39 -6.26
CA SER A 448 10.42 -34.74 -6.23
C SER A 448 9.41 -35.89 -6.34
N ASP A 449 8.10 -35.63 -6.17
CA ASP A 449 7.10 -36.68 -5.95
C ASP A 449 6.57 -37.34 -7.24
N GLY A 450 7.19 -37.05 -8.38
CA GLY A 450 6.88 -37.60 -9.70
C GLY A 450 6.37 -36.54 -10.68
N ASP A 451 5.70 -36.99 -11.73
CA ASP A 451 5.24 -36.14 -12.83
C ASP A 451 4.32 -35.00 -12.37
N GLY A 452 4.49 -33.83 -12.98
CA GLY A 452 3.77 -32.61 -12.63
C GLY A 452 4.34 -31.36 -13.29
N LEU A 453 3.89 -30.20 -12.85
CA LEU A 453 4.49 -28.91 -13.18
C LEU A 453 4.58 -27.99 -11.97
N VAL A 454 5.59 -27.13 -11.95
CA VAL A 454 5.71 -26.00 -11.02
C VAL A 454 5.23 -24.75 -11.73
N LEU A 455 4.19 -24.12 -11.19
CA LEU A 455 3.69 -22.83 -11.64
C LEU A 455 4.60 -21.67 -11.20
N ALA A 456 4.51 -20.54 -11.90
CA ALA A 456 5.26 -19.33 -11.59
C ALA A 456 4.88 -18.66 -10.25
N ASP A 457 3.75 -19.06 -9.64
CA ASP A 457 3.36 -18.67 -8.29
C ASP A 457 4.06 -19.49 -7.19
N GLY A 458 4.87 -20.50 -7.54
CA GLY A 458 5.51 -21.43 -6.61
C GLY A 458 4.67 -22.66 -6.23
N THR A 459 3.57 -22.93 -6.93
CA THR A 459 2.70 -24.10 -6.65
C THR A 459 3.05 -25.28 -7.54
N PHE A 460 3.34 -26.45 -6.94
CA PHE A 460 3.50 -27.71 -7.67
C PHE A 460 2.14 -28.41 -7.88
N ARG A 461 1.82 -28.75 -9.14
CA ARG A 461 0.65 -29.55 -9.52
C ARG A 461 1.11 -30.93 -10.00
N ARG A 462 0.80 -31.97 -9.23
CA ARG A 462 1.16 -33.37 -9.54
C ARG A 462 0.18 -33.99 -10.54
N GLY A 463 0.68 -34.54 -11.63
CA GLY A 463 -0.10 -35.15 -12.72
C GLY A 463 0.67 -35.13 -14.05
N PRO A 464 0.25 -35.88 -15.09
CA PRO A 464 0.93 -35.89 -16.37
C PRO A 464 1.02 -34.47 -16.98
N ALA A 465 2.23 -34.06 -17.34
CA ALA A 465 2.51 -32.75 -17.91
C ALA A 465 3.46 -32.83 -19.11
N ARG A 466 3.40 -31.84 -20.00
CA ARG A 466 4.39 -31.64 -21.08
C ARG A 466 4.58 -30.15 -21.37
N ALA A 467 5.79 -29.73 -21.71
CA ALA A 467 6.03 -28.40 -22.24
C ALA A 467 5.39 -28.22 -23.63
N ARG A 468 5.07 -26.97 -24.00
CA ARG A 468 4.59 -26.58 -25.34
C ARG A 468 5.78 -26.10 -26.18
N ILE A 469 5.76 -26.41 -27.48
CA ILE A 469 6.78 -25.91 -28.43
C ILE A 469 6.61 -24.38 -28.55
N GLY A 470 7.52 -23.63 -27.93
CA GLY A 470 7.45 -22.17 -27.79
C GLY A 470 7.44 -21.67 -26.34
N GLY A 471 7.21 -22.56 -25.37
CA GLY A 471 7.08 -22.25 -23.94
C GLY A 471 5.64 -22.38 -23.44
N GLY A 472 5.47 -22.44 -22.12
CA GLY A 472 4.23 -22.86 -21.47
C GLY A 472 4.12 -24.39 -21.38
N ALA A 473 3.01 -24.90 -20.87
CA ALA A 473 2.80 -26.33 -20.66
C ALA A 473 1.34 -26.76 -20.85
N ILE A 474 1.13 -28.07 -20.95
CA ILE A 474 -0.19 -28.72 -20.94
C ILE A 474 -0.19 -29.70 -19.76
N PHE A 475 -1.22 -29.62 -18.91
CA PHE A 475 -1.44 -30.48 -17.75
C PHE A 475 -2.69 -31.35 -17.98
N GLU A 476 -2.53 -32.67 -17.92
CA GLU A 476 -3.60 -33.63 -18.22
C GLU A 476 -4.19 -34.22 -16.93
N ARG A 477 -5.40 -33.80 -16.59
CA ARG A 477 -6.14 -34.32 -15.44
C ARG A 477 -6.98 -35.53 -15.84
N ALA A 478 -7.12 -36.49 -14.93
CA ALA A 478 -7.79 -37.77 -15.22
C ALA A 478 -9.32 -37.62 -15.35
N GLY A 479 -9.79 -37.34 -16.57
CA GLY A 479 -11.22 -37.22 -16.90
C GLY A 479 -11.73 -35.78 -17.07
N GLU A 480 -10.84 -34.79 -17.06
CA GLU A 480 -11.13 -33.40 -17.43
C GLU A 480 -10.38 -33.07 -18.74
N ASP A 481 -10.77 -31.99 -19.44
CA ASP A 481 -10.01 -31.52 -20.60
C ASP A 481 -8.62 -30.98 -20.17
N PRO A 482 -7.58 -31.06 -21.02
CA PRO A 482 -6.25 -30.60 -20.65
C PRO A 482 -6.20 -29.10 -20.33
N GLU A 483 -5.53 -28.77 -19.23
CA GLU A 483 -5.32 -27.40 -18.78
C GLU A 483 -4.05 -26.85 -19.46
N GLU A 484 -4.21 -25.93 -20.42
CA GLU A 484 -3.08 -25.24 -21.05
C GLU A 484 -2.65 -24.04 -20.20
N PHE A 485 -1.34 -23.86 -20.07
CA PHE A 485 -0.70 -22.74 -19.39
C PHE A 485 0.27 -22.03 -20.33
N GLU A 486 0.31 -20.71 -20.25
CA GLU A 486 1.27 -19.90 -20.98
C GLU A 486 2.64 -19.86 -20.29
N ARG A 487 3.66 -19.37 -21.02
CA ARG A 487 5.06 -19.42 -20.55
C ARG A 487 5.30 -18.67 -19.23
N ASP A 488 4.52 -17.62 -19.00
CA ASP A 488 4.59 -16.75 -17.81
C ASP A 488 3.93 -17.39 -16.58
N GLU A 489 3.23 -18.51 -16.76
CA GLU A 489 2.52 -19.23 -15.70
C GLU A 489 3.27 -20.48 -15.23
N VAL A 490 4.28 -20.97 -15.98
CA VAL A 490 4.98 -22.24 -15.71
C VAL A 490 6.48 -22.04 -15.61
N SER A 491 7.06 -22.54 -14.51
CA SER A 491 8.50 -22.55 -14.29
C SER A 491 9.14 -23.87 -14.70
N LEU A 492 8.60 -25.00 -14.25
CA LEU A 492 9.19 -26.33 -14.47
C LEU A 492 8.12 -27.34 -14.92
N VAL A 493 8.46 -28.22 -15.86
CA VAL A 493 7.68 -29.42 -16.20
C VAL A 493 8.48 -30.65 -15.79
N ILE A 494 7.81 -31.66 -15.24
CA ILE A 494 8.38 -32.92 -14.78
C ILE A 494 7.63 -34.07 -15.41
N ARG A 495 8.34 -34.97 -16.11
CA ARG A 495 7.74 -36.10 -16.80
C ARG A 495 8.70 -37.29 -16.85
N GLU A 496 8.24 -38.46 -16.41
CA GLU A 496 8.99 -39.73 -16.45
C GLU A 496 10.36 -39.65 -15.72
N GLY A 497 10.50 -38.68 -14.81
CA GLY A 497 11.73 -38.37 -14.05
C GLY A 497 12.66 -37.33 -14.71
N GLU A 498 12.45 -37.00 -15.99
CA GLU A 498 13.09 -35.88 -16.68
C GLU A 498 12.43 -34.55 -16.27
N VAL A 499 13.19 -33.44 -16.35
CA VAL A 499 12.67 -32.10 -16.06
C VAL A 499 13.05 -31.09 -17.14
N GLU A 500 12.14 -30.17 -17.43
CA GLU A 500 12.31 -29.08 -18.40
C GLU A 500 12.00 -27.75 -17.72
N LEU A 501 12.99 -26.85 -17.66
CA LEU A 501 12.82 -25.49 -17.13
C LEU A 501 12.25 -24.59 -18.24
N VAL A 502 10.96 -24.31 -18.15
CA VAL A 502 10.16 -23.54 -19.12
C VAL A 502 10.21 -22.03 -18.83
N GLY A 503 10.27 -21.69 -17.54
CA GLY A 503 10.26 -20.33 -17.01
C GLY A 503 11.44 -20.08 -16.09
N GLU A 504 11.18 -19.76 -14.82
CA GLU A 504 12.18 -19.23 -13.88
C GLU A 504 12.54 -20.25 -12.79
N GLU A 505 13.75 -20.16 -12.23
CA GLU A 505 14.22 -21.14 -11.24
C GLU A 505 13.63 -20.90 -9.83
N PHE A 506 13.36 -19.64 -9.48
CA PHE A 506 12.91 -19.27 -8.13
C PHE A 506 11.57 -19.90 -7.70
N PRO A 507 10.54 -20.02 -8.55
CA PRO A 507 9.32 -20.74 -8.18
C PRO A 507 9.53 -22.24 -7.88
N VAL A 508 10.62 -22.85 -8.33
CA VAL A 508 10.97 -24.23 -7.94
C VAL A 508 11.50 -24.29 -6.50
N PHE A 509 12.28 -23.29 -6.07
CA PHE A 509 12.63 -23.12 -4.66
C PHE A 509 11.36 -22.93 -3.81
N GLU A 510 10.44 -22.04 -4.22
CA GLU A 510 9.16 -21.84 -3.52
C GLU A 510 8.36 -23.14 -3.41
N ALA A 511 8.26 -23.93 -4.48
CA ALA A 511 7.53 -25.20 -4.46
C ALA A 511 8.12 -26.21 -3.46
N PHE A 512 9.44 -26.33 -3.38
CA PHE A 512 10.09 -27.13 -2.34
C PHE A 512 9.90 -26.53 -0.95
N ARG A 513 10.10 -25.21 -0.78
CA ARG A 513 9.96 -24.53 0.51
C ARG A 513 8.54 -24.67 1.07
N ARG A 514 7.49 -24.62 0.25
CA ARG A 514 6.09 -24.85 0.66
C ARG A 514 5.82 -26.28 1.12
N SER A 515 6.42 -27.28 0.46
CA SER A 515 6.34 -28.67 0.90
C SER A 515 7.09 -28.89 2.22
N LEU A 516 8.31 -28.34 2.32
CA LEU A 516 9.14 -28.45 3.52
C LEU A 516 8.56 -27.68 4.71
N LEU A 517 7.93 -26.52 4.51
CA LEU A 517 7.15 -25.79 5.53
C LEU A 517 6.03 -26.64 6.14
N ALA A 518 5.37 -27.51 5.36
CA ALA A 518 4.33 -28.40 5.86
C ALA A 518 4.92 -29.53 6.73
N GLU A 519 6.07 -30.09 6.35
CA GLU A 519 6.81 -31.06 7.16
C GLU A 519 7.39 -30.44 8.44
N GLU A 520 7.88 -29.19 8.38
CA GLU A 520 8.30 -28.39 9.54
C GLU A 520 7.15 -28.16 10.52
N ALA A 521 5.99 -27.71 10.04
CA ALA A 521 4.80 -27.50 10.86
C ALA A 521 4.38 -28.79 11.57
N SER A 522 4.32 -29.90 10.83
CA SER A 522 4.00 -31.24 11.35
C SER A 522 5.01 -31.67 12.43
N PHE A 523 6.31 -31.53 12.18
CA PHE A 523 7.38 -31.86 13.13
C PHE A 523 7.33 -31.00 14.41
N LEU A 524 7.08 -29.70 14.29
CA LEU A 524 6.98 -28.80 15.45
C LEU A 524 5.72 -29.11 16.28
N GLU A 525 4.63 -29.57 15.66
CA GLU A 525 3.43 -30.03 16.37
C GLU A 525 3.63 -31.36 17.11
N ASP A 526 4.36 -32.31 16.52
CA ASP A 526 4.81 -33.52 17.21
C ASP A 526 5.71 -33.19 18.41
N CYS A 527 6.68 -32.29 18.23
CA CYS A 527 7.55 -31.81 19.31
C CYS A 527 6.77 -31.10 20.42
N PHE A 528 5.88 -30.19 20.07
CA PHE A 528 4.97 -29.54 21.01
C PHE A 528 4.19 -30.61 21.79
N THR A 529 3.68 -31.63 21.12
CA THR A 529 2.87 -32.70 21.72
C THR A 529 3.68 -33.55 22.70
N GLU A 530 4.92 -33.94 22.38
CA GLU A 530 5.79 -34.66 23.33
C GLU A 530 6.22 -33.78 24.51
N TYR A 531 6.57 -32.50 24.30
CA TYR A 531 6.88 -31.57 25.40
C TYR A 531 5.67 -31.32 26.30
N TYR A 532 4.49 -31.16 25.71
CA TYR A 532 3.21 -31.01 26.40
C TYR A 532 2.93 -32.25 27.26
N ASN A 533 3.00 -33.45 26.67
CA ASN A 533 2.84 -34.73 27.37
C ASN A 533 3.88 -34.96 28.48
N ALA A 534 5.12 -34.47 28.31
CA ALA A 534 6.14 -34.48 29.34
C ALA A 534 5.88 -33.50 30.51
N HIS A 535 4.94 -32.55 30.35
CA HIS A 535 4.70 -31.39 31.22
C HIS A 535 5.90 -30.41 31.28
N LEU A 536 6.45 -30.06 30.12
CA LEU A 536 7.60 -29.17 29.94
C LEU A 536 7.17 -27.84 29.30
N GLY A 537 6.38 -27.05 30.04
CA GLY A 537 5.69 -25.86 29.50
C GLY A 537 6.61 -24.81 28.87
N ASP A 538 7.82 -24.61 29.40
CA ASP A 538 8.82 -23.69 28.82
C ASP A 538 9.22 -24.07 27.38
N GLU A 539 9.40 -25.37 27.14
CA GLU A 539 9.79 -25.90 25.82
C GLU A 539 8.61 -25.83 24.84
N CYS A 540 7.36 -26.04 25.31
CA CYS A 540 6.17 -25.78 24.52
C CYS A 540 6.10 -24.32 24.04
N ARG A 541 6.42 -23.35 24.91
CA ARG A 541 6.46 -21.91 24.53
C ARG A 541 7.58 -21.61 23.54
N ARG A 542 8.75 -22.26 23.67
CA ARG A 542 9.84 -22.15 22.68
C ARG A 542 9.38 -22.65 21.30
N ILE A 543 8.86 -23.87 21.23
CA ILE A 543 8.40 -24.49 19.97
C ILE A 543 7.32 -23.63 19.29
N LEU A 544 6.41 -23.01 20.05
CA LEU A 544 5.44 -22.05 19.52
C LEU A 544 6.10 -20.78 18.93
N GLY A 545 7.11 -20.22 19.60
CA GLY A 545 7.89 -19.10 19.08
C GLY A 545 8.69 -19.45 17.82
N GLU A 546 9.10 -20.70 17.65
CA GLU A 546 9.71 -21.20 16.41
C GLU A 546 8.66 -21.37 15.30
N TYR A 547 7.48 -21.91 15.63
CA TYR A 547 6.33 -22.04 14.71
C TYR A 547 5.89 -20.67 14.17
N GLN A 548 5.82 -19.65 15.03
CA GLN A 548 5.52 -18.27 14.63
C GLN A 548 6.65 -17.65 13.77
N ARG A 549 7.92 -17.86 14.15
CA ARG A 549 9.10 -17.34 13.41
C ARG A 549 9.20 -17.88 11.99
N LEU A 550 8.65 -19.06 11.72
CA LEU A 550 8.59 -19.67 10.39
C LEU A 550 7.38 -19.22 9.54
N GLY A 551 6.55 -18.31 10.06
CA GLY A 551 5.38 -17.77 9.34
C GLY A 551 4.22 -18.77 9.18
N LEU A 552 4.17 -19.82 10.00
CA LEU A 552 3.21 -20.90 9.85
C LEU A 552 1.80 -20.48 10.32
N PRO A 553 0.72 -20.84 9.59
CA PRO A 553 -0.69 -20.62 9.92
C PRO A 553 -1.04 -20.53 11.41
N MET A 554 -1.16 -19.28 11.88
CA MET A 554 -1.30 -18.96 13.29
C MET A 554 -2.61 -19.45 13.94
N GLU A 555 -3.63 -19.87 13.17
CA GLU A 555 -4.84 -20.52 13.73
C GLU A 555 -4.45 -21.77 14.51
N ARG A 556 -3.52 -22.54 13.96
CA ARG A 556 -3.01 -23.75 14.60
C ARG A 556 -2.07 -23.43 15.77
N HIS A 557 -1.25 -22.38 15.67
CA HIS A 557 -0.51 -21.84 16.82
C HIS A 557 -1.46 -21.44 17.96
N GLY A 558 -2.57 -20.75 17.66
CA GLY A 558 -3.61 -20.37 18.62
C GLY A 558 -4.25 -21.57 19.32
N GLU A 559 -4.59 -22.63 18.58
CA GLU A 559 -5.05 -23.89 19.18
C GLU A 559 -4.02 -24.52 20.13
N LEU A 560 -2.74 -24.54 19.75
CA LEU A 560 -1.66 -25.14 20.53
C LEU A 560 -1.39 -24.32 21.80
N LEU A 561 -1.41 -22.99 21.70
CA LEU A 561 -1.33 -22.07 22.84
C LEU A 561 -2.52 -22.26 23.80
N LYS A 562 -3.74 -22.41 23.25
CA LYS A 562 -4.96 -22.75 24.03
C LYS A 562 -4.85 -24.12 24.71
N LYS A 563 -4.24 -25.13 24.09
CA LYS A 563 -3.94 -26.44 24.72
C LYS A 563 -2.94 -26.30 25.87
N LEU A 564 -1.99 -25.36 25.79
CA LEU A 564 -0.97 -25.14 26.83
C LEU A 564 -1.53 -24.44 28.09
N ALA A 565 -2.60 -23.65 27.94
CA ALA A 565 -3.22 -22.90 29.03
C ALA A 565 -3.72 -23.82 30.17
N GLY A 566 -3.50 -23.39 31.42
CA GLY A 566 -3.94 -24.11 32.61
C GLY A 566 -3.15 -25.37 33.00
N ARG A 567 -2.18 -25.84 32.20
CA ARG A 567 -1.36 -27.02 32.54
C ARG A 567 -0.23 -26.64 33.50
N SER A 568 -0.15 -27.35 34.63
CA SER A 568 0.93 -27.17 35.61
C SER A 568 2.26 -27.75 35.12
N GLU A 569 3.34 -26.99 35.32
CA GLU A 569 4.70 -27.39 34.98
C GLU A 569 5.25 -28.49 35.90
N ASN A 570 6.08 -29.37 35.36
CA ASN A 570 6.66 -30.48 36.12
C ASN A 570 7.83 -30.03 37.01
N THR A 571 7.52 -29.75 38.29
CA THR A 571 8.51 -29.45 39.33
C THR A 571 9.19 -30.69 39.93
N ALA A 572 8.82 -31.91 39.51
CA ALA A 572 9.38 -33.14 40.08
C ALA A 572 10.86 -33.36 39.66
N SER A 573 11.60 -34.08 40.52
CA SER A 573 13.02 -34.43 40.32
C SER A 573 13.32 -35.24 39.04
N ASN A 574 12.30 -35.68 38.30
CA ASN A 574 12.44 -36.32 36.99
C ASN A 574 12.43 -35.35 35.78
N ARG A 575 12.23 -34.03 35.97
CA ARG A 575 12.17 -33.02 34.89
C ARG A 575 13.32 -33.18 33.89
N GLY A 576 14.56 -33.23 34.37
CA GLY A 576 15.75 -33.38 33.52
C GLY A 576 15.80 -34.68 32.71
N LYS A 577 15.31 -35.81 33.27
CA LYS A 577 15.24 -37.09 32.54
C LYS A 577 14.15 -37.09 31.47
N LYS A 578 13.02 -36.42 31.70
CA LYS A 578 12.01 -36.21 30.66
C LYS A 578 12.52 -35.29 29.56
N LEU A 579 13.15 -34.17 29.94
CA LEU A 579 13.70 -33.18 29.02
C LEU A 579 14.73 -33.81 28.08
N ALA A 580 15.69 -34.57 28.60
CA ALA A 580 16.66 -35.30 27.78
C ALA A 580 16.03 -36.38 26.88
N LYS A 581 14.88 -36.97 27.25
CA LYS A 581 14.14 -37.92 26.40
C LYS A 581 13.41 -37.24 25.26
N VAL A 582 12.78 -36.07 25.49
CA VAL A 582 12.05 -35.34 24.44
C VAL A 582 13.01 -34.59 23.52
N ARG A 583 14.08 -33.96 24.06
CA ARG A 583 15.13 -33.35 23.22
C ARG A 583 15.70 -34.35 22.23
N ARG A 584 16.00 -35.59 22.64
CA ARG A 584 16.46 -36.62 21.69
C ARG A 584 15.49 -36.92 20.53
N ILE A 585 14.18 -36.71 20.72
CA ILE A 585 13.16 -36.86 19.66
C ILE A 585 13.14 -35.60 18.77
N GLU A 586 13.32 -34.42 19.35
CA GLU A 586 13.51 -33.17 18.62
C GLU A 586 14.80 -33.22 17.78
N ASP A 587 15.93 -33.64 18.35
CA ASP A 587 17.23 -33.83 17.68
C ASP A 587 17.10 -34.84 16.51
N GLU A 588 16.44 -35.99 16.74
CA GLU A 588 16.14 -37.00 15.71
C GLU A 588 15.25 -36.45 14.58
N GLY A 589 14.31 -35.55 14.90
CA GLY A 589 13.41 -34.95 13.93
C GLY A 589 14.00 -33.74 13.19
N ARG A 590 14.82 -32.91 13.82
CA ARG A 590 15.61 -31.87 13.13
C ARG A 590 16.55 -32.49 12.11
N ALA A 591 17.26 -33.56 12.49
CA ALA A 591 18.08 -34.34 11.56
C ALA A 591 17.26 -34.93 10.39
N ARG A 592 15.98 -35.31 10.62
CA ARG A 592 15.06 -35.73 9.56
C ARG A 592 14.74 -34.58 8.60
N ILE A 593 14.34 -33.42 9.12
CA ILE A 593 14.01 -32.23 8.30
C ILE A 593 15.24 -31.75 7.52
N ALA A 594 16.41 -31.66 8.15
CA ALA A 594 17.68 -31.36 7.48
C ALA A 594 17.98 -32.34 6.33
N SER A 595 17.73 -33.64 6.53
CA SER A 595 17.86 -34.65 5.47
C SER A 595 16.87 -34.45 4.31
N LEU A 596 15.68 -33.88 4.54
CA LEU A 596 14.74 -33.51 3.47
C LEU A 596 15.25 -32.29 2.69
N TYR A 597 15.78 -31.27 3.38
CA TYR A 597 16.40 -30.10 2.75
C TYR A 597 17.59 -30.47 1.88
N HIS A 598 18.55 -31.22 2.42
CA HIS A 598 19.71 -31.70 1.65
C HIS A 598 19.29 -32.60 0.49
N GLY A 599 18.20 -33.39 0.64
CA GLY A 599 17.62 -34.19 -0.43
C GLY A 599 17.02 -33.34 -1.56
N ALA A 600 16.25 -32.30 -1.23
CA ALA A 600 15.69 -31.36 -2.18
C ALA A 600 16.78 -30.52 -2.89
N ALA A 601 17.78 -30.04 -2.14
CA ALA A 601 18.92 -29.32 -2.70
C ALA A 601 19.75 -30.23 -3.64
N ALA A 602 20.01 -31.49 -3.26
CA ALA A 602 20.69 -32.46 -4.13
C ALA A 602 19.88 -32.76 -5.41
N TRP A 603 18.56 -32.99 -5.28
CA TRP A 603 17.66 -33.19 -6.43
C TRP A 603 17.70 -32.02 -7.40
N CYS A 604 17.77 -30.78 -6.87
CA CYS A 604 17.92 -29.57 -7.66
C CYS A 604 19.30 -29.50 -8.36
N VAL A 605 20.40 -29.79 -7.66
CA VAL A 605 21.76 -29.80 -8.24
C VAL A 605 21.91 -30.84 -9.35
N GLU A 606 21.37 -32.05 -9.16
CA GLU A 606 21.32 -33.11 -10.21
C GLU A 606 20.66 -32.62 -11.50
N ARG A 607 19.72 -31.67 -11.39
CA ARG A 607 18.93 -31.09 -12.48
C ARG A 607 19.44 -29.71 -12.92
N ASN A 608 20.63 -29.34 -12.45
CA ASN A 608 21.28 -28.04 -12.68
C ASN A 608 20.49 -26.81 -12.18
N LEU A 609 19.53 -27.01 -11.27
CA LEU A 609 18.79 -25.97 -10.55
C LEU A 609 19.59 -25.54 -9.30
N ARG A 610 20.78 -24.96 -9.54
CA ARG A 610 21.77 -24.69 -8.49
C ARG A 610 21.44 -23.47 -7.63
N GLY A 611 20.69 -22.51 -8.16
CA GLY A 611 20.19 -21.36 -7.41
C GLY A 611 19.13 -21.78 -6.40
N ALA A 612 18.15 -22.58 -6.83
CA ALA A 612 17.13 -23.14 -5.94
C ALA A 612 17.76 -24.01 -4.84
N ALA A 613 18.75 -24.85 -5.18
CA ALA A 613 19.50 -25.61 -4.19
C ALA A 613 20.22 -24.72 -3.15
N THR A 614 20.80 -23.61 -3.60
CA THR A 614 21.49 -22.64 -2.73
C THR A 614 20.53 -22.00 -1.72
N LEU A 615 19.33 -21.61 -2.16
CA LEU A 615 18.31 -21.03 -1.28
C LEU A 615 17.68 -22.07 -0.33
N LEU A 616 17.63 -23.36 -0.70
CA LEU A 616 17.15 -24.43 0.18
C LEU A 616 18.08 -24.67 1.38
N GLU A 617 19.40 -24.59 1.22
CA GLU A 617 20.34 -24.70 2.36
C GLU A 617 20.25 -23.51 3.32
N ASP A 618 19.96 -22.31 2.82
CA ASP A 618 19.73 -21.13 3.66
C ASP A 618 18.39 -21.20 4.41
N ALA A 619 17.33 -21.67 3.74
CA ALA A 619 16.06 -21.97 4.39
C ALA A 619 16.19 -23.01 5.52
N LEU A 620 17.10 -24.00 5.38
CA LEU A 620 17.44 -24.92 6.45
C LEU A 620 18.10 -24.21 7.65
N ALA A 621 19.04 -23.30 7.42
CA ALA A 621 19.68 -22.53 8.50
C ALA A 621 18.71 -21.55 9.21
N VAL A 622 17.64 -21.12 8.53
CA VAL A 622 16.53 -20.36 9.16
C VAL A 622 15.68 -21.27 10.06
N PHE A 623 15.41 -22.51 9.64
CA PHE A 623 14.68 -23.51 10.44
C PHE A 623 15.48 -24.00 11.65
N ASP A 624 16.75 -24.33 11.45
CA ASP A 624 17.67 -24.84 12.47
C ASP A 624 18.90 -23.92 12.62
N PRO A 625 18.85 -22.90 13.51
CA PRO A 625 19.94 -21.94 13.68
C PRO A 625 21.25 -22.53 14.24
N ASP A 626 21.23 -23.79 14.72
CA ASP A 626 22.43 -24.52 15.15
C ASP A 626 23.10 -25.27 13.95
N ALA A 627 22.48 -25.28 12.76
CA ALA A 627 23.06 -25.84 11.54
C ALA A 627 24.03 -24.84 10.87
N GLU A 628 25.33 -25.17 10.87
CA GLU A 628 26.35 -24.37 10.19
C GLU A 628 26.19 -24.45 8.66
N LEU A 629 26.07 -23.28 8.00
CA LEU A 629 26.01 -23.20 6.53
C LEU A 629 27.32 -23.68 5.89
N ASP A 630 27.22 -24.75 5.12
CA ASP A 630 28.32 -25.34 4.35
C ASP A 630 28.64 -24.50 3.10
N PHE A 631 29.35 -23.39 3.32
CA PHE A 631 29.77 -22.50 2.25
C PHE A 631 30.75 -23.15 1.26
N GLU A 632 31.44 -24.23 1.62
CA GLU A 632 32.29 -24.99 0.69
C GLU A 632 31.42 -25.78 -0.30
N ARG A 633 30.36 -26.45 0.17
CA ARG A 633 29.38 -27.12 -0.69
C ARG A 633 28.59 -26.14 -1.54
N ILE A 634 28.12 -25.02 -0.98
CA ILE A 634 27.47 -23.94 -1.76
C ILE A 634 28.42 -23.38 -2.83
N ALA A 635 29.73 -23.29 -2.55
CA ALA A 635 30.72 -22.89 -3.57
C ALA A 635 30.82 -23.90 -4.74
N THR A 636 30.55 -25.20 -4.53
CA THR A 636 30.47 -26.17 -5.64
C THR A 636 29.26 -25.98 -6.55
N TRP A 637 28.24 -25.24 -6.09
CA TRP A 637 26.98 -25.01 -6.80
C TRP A 637 26.96 -23.68 -7.59
N MET A 638 27.99 -22.85 -7.47
CA MET A 638 28.05 -21.58 -8.20
C MET A 638 27.91 -21.80 -9.73
N PRO A 639 27.16 -20.94 -10.44
CA PRO A 639 27.17 -20.90 -11.90
C PRO A 639 28.58 -20.61 -12.43
N ASP A 640 28.98 -21.23 -13.54
CA ASP A 640 30.34 -21.05 -14.07
C ASP A 640 30.64 -19.59 -14.50
N ALA A 641 29.61 -18.83 -14.86
CA ALA A 641 29.68 -17.40 -15.17
C ALA A 641 29.82 -16.48 -13.94
N PHE A 642 29.69 -17.00 -12.71
CA PHE A 642 29.71 -16.17 -11.49
C PHE A 642 31.07 -15.48 -11.32
N PRO A 643 31.16 -14.13 -11.39
CA PRO A 643 32.45 -13.45 -11.51
C PRO A 643 33.29 -13.50 -10.22
N PHE A 644 32.66 -13.76 -9.07
CA PHE A 644 33.33 -13.88 -7.77
C PHE A 644 33.70 -15.33 -7.39
N ARG A 645 33.57 -16.31 -8.31
CA ARG A 645 33.81 -17.74 -8.05
C ARG A 645 35.21 -18.12 -7.52
N ASN A 646 36.18 -17.20 -7.59
CA ASN A 646 37.55 -17.38 -7.10
C ASN A 646 37.84 -16.58 -5.81
N ALA A 647 36.84 -15.94 -5.21
CA ALA A 647 36.98 -15.24 -3.93
C ALA A 647 37.14 -16.23 -2.76
N PRO A 648 37.86 -15.88 -1.66
CA PRO A 648 38.00 -16.75 -0.49
C PRO A 648 36.67 -17.10 0.18
N ASP A 649 35.64 -16.27 0.01
CA ASP A 649 34.29 -16.40 0.56
C ASP A 649 33.22 -16.60 -0.53
N ALA A 650 33.62 -17.13 -1.70
CA ALA A 650 32.77 -17.20 -2.90
C ALA A 650 31.40 -17.86 -2.69
N GLY A 651 31.30 -18.92 -1.86
CA GLY A 651 30.00 -19.54 -1.53
C GLY A 651 29.06 -18.62 -0.75
N LYS A 652 29.60 -17.79 0.16
CA LYS A 652 28.83 -16.79 0.90
C LYS A 652 28.42 -15.60 0.03
N LEU A 653 29.31 -15.18 -0.89
CA LEU A 653 28.96 -14.19 -1.90
C LEU A 653 27.87 -14.71 -2.83
N TRP A 654 27.99 -15.95 -3.31
CA TRP A 654 26.99 -16.58 -4.17
C TRP A 654 25.63 -16.67 -3.49
N LEU A 655 25.56 -17.06 -2.21
CA LEU A 655 24.29 -17.07 -1.46
C LEU A 655 23.61 -15.68 -1.42
N ARG A 656 24.35 -14.60 -1.12
CA ARG A 656 23.79 -13.23 -1.18
C ARG A 656 23.32 -12.86 -2.59
N TRP A 657 24.08 -13.24 -3.62
CA TRP A 657 23.69 -12.99 -5.01
C TRP A 657 22.46 -13.78 -5.42
N ALA A 658 22.35 -15.06 -5.03
CA ALA A 658 21.21 -15.93 -5.33
C ALA A 658 19.89 -15.36 -4.79
N HIS A 659 19.86 -14.93 -3.52
CA HIS A 659 18.70 -14.27 -2.91
C HIS A 659 18.22 -13.06 -3.71
N GLU A 660 19.15 -12.24 -4.19
CA GLU A 660 18.82 -10.97 -4.84
C GLU A 660 18.41 -11.12 -6.32
N ILE A 661 18.99 -12.08 -7.06
CA ILE A 661 18.80 -12.17 -8.52
C ILE A 661 17.76 -13.21 -8.96
N LEU A 662 17.60 -14.30 -8.20
CA LEU A 662 16.68 -15.38 -8.58
C LEU A 662 15.20 -14.95 -8.59
N PRO A 663 14.68 -14.08 -7.69
CA PRO A 663 13.31 -13.58 -7.75
C PRO A 663 12.99 -12.73 -8.99
N ALA A 664 14.00 -12.31 -9.77
CA ALA A 664 13.85 -11.65 -11.07
C ALA A 664 14.11 -12.57 -12.26
N GLY A 665 14.28 -13.89 -12.02
CA GLY A 665 14.71 -14.86 -13.02
C GLY A 665 16.12 -14.61 -13.59
N ALA A 666 16.95 -13.82 -12.90
CA ALA A 666 18.24 -13.38 -13.45
C ALA A 666 19.36 -14.39 -13.23
N HIS A 667 20.23 -14.51 -14.23
CA HIS A 667 21.46 -15.30 -14.18
C HIS A 667 22.66 -14.46 -14.65
N PHE A 668 23.86 -14.80 -14.19
CA PHE A 668 25.10 -14.19 -14.69
C PHE A 668 25.40 -14.65 -16.12
N VAL A 669 25.79 -13.70 -16.97
CA VAL A 669 26.14 -13.94 -18.37
C VAL A 669 27.65 -14.16 -18.50
N PRO A 670 28.13 -15.16 -19.26
CA PRO A 670 29.56 -15.33 -19.57
C PRO A 670 30.15 -14.08 -20.25
N ARG A 671 31.42 -13.76 -19.95
CA ARG A 671 32.09 -12.55 -20.49
C ARG A 671 32.40 -12.62 -21.99
N ASP A 672 32.22 -13.78 -22.57
CA ASP A 672 32.41 -14.17 -23.97
C ASP A 672 31.08 -14.46 -24.70
N ASP A 673 29.93 -14.18 -24.06
CA ASP A 673 28.60 -14.24 -24.68
C ASP A 673 28.42 -13.10 -25.70
N GLU A 674 28.10 -13.44 -26.95
CA GLU A 674 27.99 -12.50 -28.09
C GLU A 674 26.96 -11.38 -27.90
N SER A 675 25.99 -11.53 -26.98
CA SER A 675 25.03 -10.47 -26.67
C SER A 675 25.62 -9.32 -25.85
N ILE A 676 26.75 -9.53 -25.19
CA ILE A 676 27.51 -8.46 -24.52
C ILE A 676 28.30 -7.70 -25.60
N ALA A 677 27.58 -6.85 -26.34
CA ALA A 677 28.07 -6.22 -27.57
C ALA A 677 29.39 -5.44 -27.38
N GLU A 678 30.17 -5.35 -28.47
CA GLU A 678 31.57 -4.90 -28.50
C GLU A 678 31.87 -3.47 -27.97
N GLY A 679 30.85 -2.69 -27.59
CA GLY A 679 31.01 -1.38 -26.96
C GLY A 679 31.27 -1.48 -25.46
N TRP A 680 30.20 -1.53 -24.65
CA TRP A 680 30.26 -1.20 -23.23
C TRP A 680 31.21 -2.10 -22.43
N ALA A 681 31.22 -3.41 -22.68
CA ALA A 681 32.09 -4.34 -21.95
C ALA A 681 33.56 -4.28 -22.38
N GLN A 682 33.88 -3.81 -23.60
CA GLN A 682 35.27 -3.58 -24.01
C GLN A 682 35.82 -2.30 -23.35
N GLU A 683 35.03 -1.24 -23.27
CA GLU A 683 35.45 0.04 -22.64
C GLU A 683 35.40 0.00 -21.10
N ALA A 684 34.41 -0.65 -20.50
CA ALA A 684 34.21 -0.70 -19.04
C ALA A 684 35.10 -1.71 -18.30
N GLY A 685 35.95 -2.45 -19.02
CA GLY A 685 36.99 -3.30 -18.44
C GLY A 685 36.48 -4.48 -17.62
N LYS A 686 37.35 -5.01 -16.75
CA LYS A 686 37.14 -6.29 -16.05
C LYS A 686 36.12 -6.24 -14.91
N GLU A 687 35.56 -5.07 -14.59
CA GLU A 687 34.82 -4.81 -13.35
C GLU A 687 33.30 -4.77 -13.57
N THR A 688 32.84 -4.74 -14.83
CA THR A 688 31.41 -4.84 -15.16
C THR A 688 30.87 -6.25 -14.93
N LEU A 689 29.71 -6.32 -14.29
CA LEU A 689 28.86 -7.50 -14.17
C LEU A 689 27.83 -7.47 -15.31
N ALA A 690 27.56 -8.62 -15.92
CA ALA A 690 26.47 -8.81 -16.86
C ALA A 690 25.50 -9.86 -16.31
N LEU A 691 24.23 -9.51 -16.19
CA LEU A 691 23.15 -10.38 -15.76
C LEU A 691 22.00 -10.33 -16.78
N ARG A 692 21.27 -11.43 -16.95
CA ARG A 692 20.17 -11.55 -17.91
C ARG A 692 18.94 -12.13 -17.21
N THR A 693 17.82 -11.42 -17.28
CA THR A 693 16.49 -11.94 -16.92
C THR A 693 15.79 -12.46 -18.19
N ARG A 694 14.49 -12.75 -18.13
CA ARG A 694 13.67 -12.94 -19.34
C ARG A 694 13.70 -11.71 -20.25
N ASN A 695 13.54 -10.51 -19.68
CA ASN A 695 13.31 -9.28 -20.46
C ASN A 695 14.46 -8.27 -20.47
N LEU A 696 15.47 -8.39 -19.58
CA LEU A 696 16.57 -7.44 -19.45
C LEU A 696 17.95 -8.08 -19.67
N LEU A 697 18.86 -7.34 -20.29
CA LEU A 697 20.31 -7.53 -20.22
C LEU A 697 20.87 -6.40 -19.35
N PHE A 698 21.09 -6.68 -18.07
CA PHE A 698 21.50 -5.72 -17.06
C PHE A 698 23.02 -5.73 -16.90
N LEU A 699 23.65 -4.60 -17.24
CA LEU A 699 25.08 -4.38 -17.16
C LEU A 699 25.38 -3.41 -16.00
N SER A 700 26.11 -3.87 -14.99
CA SER A 700 26.32 -3.11 -13.74
C SER A 700 27.79 -2.95 -13.41
N ARG A 701 28.16 -1.74 -12.99
CA ARG A 701 29.44 -1.47 -12.30
C ARG A 701 29.29 -1.47 -10.76
N SER A 702 28.05 -1.48 -10.24
CA SER A 702 27.81 -1.80 -8.84
C SER A 702 27.97 -3.30 -8.61
N THR A 703 28.69 -3.66 -7.54
CA THR A 703 28.89 -5.04 -7.07
C THR A 703 28.09 -5.36 -5.80
N ASP A 704 27.21 -4.44 -5.36
CA ASP A 704 26.30 -4.66 -4.24
C ASP A 704 25.09 -5.51 -4.71
N PRO A 705 24.89 -6.73 -4.17
CA PRO A 705 23.79 -7.60 -4.59
C PRO A 705 22.42 -6.94 -4.41
N GLU A 706 22.23 -6.16 -3.34
CA GLU A 706 20.93 -5.57 -2.98
C GLU A 706 20.50 -4.51 -4.01
N VAL A 707 21.45 -3.67 -4.44
CA VAL A 707 21.23 -2.64 -5.47
C VAL A 707 20.89 -3.29 -6.82
N VAL A 708 21.64 -4.32 -7.20
CA VAL A 708 21.47 -5.01 -8.49
C VAL A 708 20.20 -5.86 -8.51
N GLY A 709 19.88 -6.56 -7.41
CA GLY A 709 18.63 -7.29 -7.22
C GLY A 709 17.40 -6.39 -7.27
N LEU A 710 17.43 -5.24 -6.60
CA LEU A 710 16.36 -4.25 -6.68
C LEU A 710 16.10 -3.79 -8.13
N CYS A 711 17.17 -3.47 -8.87
CA CYS A 711 17.03 -3.07 -10.27
C CYS A 711 16.47 -4.19 -11.15
N LEU A 712 16.98 -5.42 -10.99
CA LEU A 712 16.51 -6.59 -11.75
C LEU A 712 15.03 -6.89 -11.48
N ARG A 713 14.61 -6.91 -10.20
CA ARG A 713 13.21 -7.15 -9.79
C ARG A 713 12.27 -6.06 -10.30
N SER A 714 12.64 -4.79 -10.10
CA SER A 714 11.79 -3.65 -10.48
C SER A 714 11.63 -3.59 -12.00
N GLY A 715 12.74 -3.64 -12.75
CA GLY A 715 12.70 -3.51 -14.20
C GLY A 715 12.07 -4.70 -14.93
N GLU A 716 12.24 -5.94 -14.43
CA GLU A 716 11.54 -7.11 -14.96
C GLU A 716 10.02 -6.99 -14.70
N GLY A 717 9.63 -6.50 -13.52
CA GLY A 717 8.23 -6.18 -13.19
C GLY A 717 7.65 -5.07 -14.08
N ALA A 718 8.39 -3.98 -14.28
CA ALA A 718 7.99 -2.87 -15.15
C ALA A 718 7.79 -3.31 -16.60
N VAL A 719 8.73 -4.09 -17.17
CA VAL A 719 8.60 -4.61 -18.55
C VAL A 719 7.42 -5.59 -18.68
N ARG A 720 7.20 -6.48 -17.70
CA ARG A 720 6.00 -7.35 -17.68
C ARG A 720 4.71 -6.51 -17.66
N MET A 721 4.66 -5.46 -16.84
CA MET A 721 3.49 -4.59 -16.74
C MET A 721 3.25 -3.77 -18.03
N LEU A 722 4.31 -3.22 -18.62
CA LEU A 722 4.28 -2.55 -19.92
C LEU A 722 3.69 -3.47 -21.01
N GLY A 723 4.09 -4.75 -21.02
CA GLY A 723 3.53 -5.77 -21.93
C GLY A 723 2.03 -6.07 -21.75
N THR A 724 1.43 -5.77 -20.59
CA THR A 724 -0.03 -5.91 -20.39
C THR A 724 -0.84 -4.77 -21.01
N LEU A 725 -0.27 -3.56 -21.06
CA LEU A 725 -0.91 -2.37 -21.60
C LEU A 725 -0.56 -2.12 -23.07
N PHE A 726 0.63 -2.52 -23.50
CA PHE A 726 1.16 -2.31 -24.84
C PHE A 726 1.52 -3.65 -25.48
N PRO A 727 0.81 -4.10 -26.53
CA PRO A 727 1.14 -5.33 -27.24
C PRO A 727 2.59 -5.31 -27.76
N GLU A 728 3.36 -6.32 -27.37
CA GLU A 728 4.73 -6.52 -27.83
C GLU A 728 4.78 -6.96 -29.31
N SER A 729 5.82 -6.51 -30.00
CA SER A 729 6.08 -6.88 -31.39
C SER A 729 6.88 -8.18 -31.47
N GLU A 730 6.32 -9.19 -32.14
CA GLU A 730 6.96 -10.47 -32.50
C GLU A 730 8.38 -10.34 -33.12
N ALA A 731 8.73 -9.18 -33.65
CA ALA A 731 10.06 -8.88 -34.20
C ALA A 731 11.16 -8.72 -33.11
N PHE A 732 10.78 -8.47 -31.86
CA PHE A 732 11.71 -8.15 -30.76
C PHE A 732 11.71 -9.25 -29.71
N LYS A 733 12.72 -10.14 -29.79
CA LYS A 733 12.91 -11.26 -28.85
C LYS A 733 14.21 -11.14 -28.04
N ALA A 734 14.88 -10.00 -28.15
CA ALA A 734 16.07 -9.68 -27.36
C ALA A 734 15.66 -9.07 -26.00
N PRO A 735 16.41 -9.39 -24.92
CA PRO A 735 16.33 -8.61 -23.69
C PRO A 735 16.73 -7.13 -23.95
N MET A 736 16.06 -6.20 -23.28
CA MET A 736 16.37 -4.77 -23.32
C MET A 736 17.67 -4.49 -22.55
N GLU A 737 18.61 -3.75 -23.13
CA GLU A 737 19.87 -3.44 -22.44
C GLU A 737 19.68 -2.33 -21.40
N VAL A 738 20.20 -2.53 -20.20
CA VAL A 738 20.10 -1.60 -19.06
C VAL A 738 21.47 -1.44 -18.40
N ARG A 739 21.87 -0.21 -18.07
CA ARG A 739 23.23 0.14 -17.61
C ARG A 739 23.21 0.90 -16.29
N LEU A 740 23.84 0.34 -15.25
CA LEU A 740 24.05 0.96 -13.94
C LEU A 740 25.51 1.40 -13.75
N HIS A 741 25.72 2.72 -13.68
CA HIS A 741 26.98 3.36 -13.31
C HIS A 741 27.14 3.45 -11.77
N PRO A 742 28.38 3.47 -11.24
CA PRO A 742 28.62 3.50 -9.80
C PRO A 742 28.44 4.90 -9.20
N ASP A 743 28.47 5.94 -10.04
CA ASP A 743 28.40 7.35 -9.67
C ASP A 743 27.94 8.21 -10.84
N HIS A 744 27.56 9.47 -10.53
CA HIS A 744 27.09 10.45 -11.51
C HIS A 744 28.17 10.87 -12.52
N GLU A 745 29.45 10.92 -12.13
CA GLU A 745 30.55 11.33 -13.02
C GLU A 745 30.73 10.33 -14.17
N SER A 746 30.69 9.04 -13.85
CA SER A 746 30.76 7.92 -14.79
C SER A 746 29.59 7.93 -15.78
N PHE A 747 28.39 8.29 -15.32
CA PHE A 747 27.20 8.42 -16.16
C PHE A 747 27.30 9.63 -17.09
N LEU A 748 27.72 10.80 -16.57
CA LEU A 748 27.92 11.98 -17.41
C LEU A 748 29.02 11.81 -18.44
N ALA A 749 30.06 11.00 -18.16
CA ALA A 749 31.08 10.65 -19.15
C ALA A 749 30.48 9.92 -20.35
N GLU A 750 29.57 8.97 -20.13
CA GLU A 750 28.86 8.27 -21.20
C GLU A 750 27.90 9.18 -21.96
N LEU A 751 27.10 10.00 -21.26
CA LEU A 751 26.24 10.98 -21.93
C LEU A 751 27.04 11.92 -22.83
N LYS A 752 28.24 12.33 -22.40
CA LYS A 752 29.14 13.19 -23.19
C LYS A 752 29.71 12.46 -24.42
N ALA A 753 30.07 11.18 -24.29
CA ALA A 753 30.46 10.34 -25.43
C ALA A 753 29.31 10.14 -26.44
N ALA A 754 28.07 9.95 -25.96
CA ALA A 754 26.88 9.77 -26.77
C ALA A 754 26.31 11.06 -27.41
N GLY A 755 26.91 12.24 -27.15
CA GLY A 755 26.36 13.53 -27.60
C GLY A 755 25.09 13.98 -26.85
N ALA A 756 24.78 13.32 -25.72
CA ALA A 756 23.69 13.65 -24.80
C ALA A 756 24.11 14.62 -23.68
N GLY A 757 25.38 15.06 -23.64
CA GLY A 757 26.01 15.82 -22.55
C GLY A 757 25.39 17.17 -22.14
N GLN A 758 24.32 17.63 -22.80
CA GLN A 758 23.44 18.71 -22.32
C GLN A 758 22.45 18.27 -21.21
N LEU A 759 22.39 16.98 -20.89
CA LEU A 759 21.49 16.39 -19.87
C LEU A 759 22.18 16.20 -18.51
N GLU A 760 23.07 17.11 -18.09
CA GLU A 760 23.81 17.02 -16.81
C GLU A 760 22.93 17.10 -15.53
N TRP A 761 21.61 17.19 -15.69
CA TRP A 761 20.60 17.26 -14.63
C TRP A 761 19.75 15.99 -14.52
N ALA A 762 19.89 15.04 -15.44
CA ALA A 762 19.05 13.85 -15.50
C ALA A 762 19.57 12.73 -14.57
N ALA A 763 18.68 11.98 -13.93
CA ALA A 763 19.03 10.80 -13.14
C ALA A 763 19.32 9.57 -14.02
N GLY A 764 18.63 9.48 -15.16
CA GLY A 764 18.79 8.44 -16.17
C GLY A 764 18.67 9.00 -17.59
N TYR A 765 18.84 8.13 -18.57
CA TYR A 765 18.62 8.40 -19.99
C TYR A 765 18.52 7.11 -20.81
N PHE A 766 17.39 6.89 -21.48
CA PHE A 766 17.28 5.97 -22.60
C PHE A 766 17.97 6.56 -23.84
N ASN A 767 18.97 5.84 -24.36
CA ASN A 767 19.69 6.21 -25.58
C ASN A 767 19.16 5.42 -26.79
N PRO A 768 18.36 6.02 -27.70
CA PRO A 768 17.75 5.29 -28.81
C PRO A 768 18.73 4.82 -29.88
N ALA A 769 19.95 5.38 -29.91
CA ALA A 769 21.01 4.95 -30.82
C ALA A 769 21.80 3.75 -30.27
N ALA A 770 21.96 3.66 -28.94
CA ALA A 770 22.59 2.53 -28.28
C ALA A 770 21.61 1.40 -27.90
N LYS A 771 20.29 1.67 -27.89
CA LYS A 771 19.25 0.74 -27.40
C LYS A 771 19.48 0.30 -25.96
N ALA A 772 19.84 1.27 -25.11
CA ALA A 772 20.14 1.04 -23.70
C ALA A 772 19.58 2.14 -22.80
N SER A 773 18.92 1.77 -21.71
CA SER A 773 18.54 2.68 -20.62
C SER A 773 19.63 2.74 -19.56
N THR A 774 20.11 3.95 -19.26
CA THR A 774 21.37 4.18 -18.55
C THR A 774 21.13 5.11 -17.35
N PHE A 775 21.68 4.81 -16.19
CA PHE A 775 21.55 5.62 -14.96
C PHE A 775 22.69 5.34 -13.97
N TYR A 776 22.71 6.03 -12.83
CA TYR A 776 23.74 5.89 -11.78
C TYR A 776 23.16 5.61 -10.40
N LEU A 777 23.96 5.02 -9.51
CA LEU A 777 23.65 4.89 -8.08
C LEU A 777 23.78 6.24 -7.37
N PRO A 778 22.74 6.78 -6.70
CA PRO A 778 22.82 8.06 -5.99
C PRO A 778 23.73 8.03 -4.74
N ASP A 779 24.16 9.21 -4.29
CA ASP A 779 25.01 9.40 -3.11
C ASP A 779 24.35 8.83 -1.82
N ASP A 780 25.05 7.93 -1.12
CA ASP A 780 24.65 7.13 0.06
C ASP A 780 24.42 7.95 1.37
N LYS A 781 23.68 9.07 1.29
CA LYS A 781 23.34 9.93 2.45
C LYS A 781 22.07 9.49 3.17
N ASP A 782 21.10 8.95 2.42
CA ASP A 782 20.06 8.08 2.94
C ASP A 782 19.84 6.95 1.92
N ARG A 783 20.12 5.71 2.31
CA ARG A 783 20.04 4.54 1.43
C ARG A 783 18.59 4.15 1.12
N GLY A 784 17.62 4.58 1.91
CA GLY A 784 16.19 4.37 1.62
C GLY A 784 15.76 5.20 0.41
N ASP A 785 15.84 6.53 0.56
CA ASP A 785 15.50 7.49 -0.50
C ASP A 785 16.30 7.21 -1.79
N ALA A 786 17.62 6.98 -1.69
CA ALA A 786 18.48 6.73 -2.85
C ALA A 786 18.10 5.47 -3.66
N LEU A 787 17.61 4.41 -2.99
CA LEU A 787 17.14 3.19 -3.66
C LEU A 787 15.75 3.39 -4.27
N GLN A 788 14.89 4.23 -3.68
CA GLN A 788 13.60 4.59 -4.27
C GLN A 788 13.77 5.47 -5.52
N ASP A 789 14.59 6.52 -5.45
CA ASP A 789 14.92 7.38 -6.60
C ASP A 789 15.55 6.58 -7.76
N LEU A 790 16.43 5.62 -7.44
CA LEU A 790 17.03 4.70 -8.41
C LEU A 790 15.96 3.82 -9.10
N ARG A 791 15.01 3.27 -8.33
CA ARG A 791 13.90 2.47 -8.87
C ARG A 791 12.99 3.31 -9.78
N SER A 792 12.55 4.49 -9.32
CA SER A 792 11.72 5.38 -10.12
C SER A 792 12.43 5.79 -11.42
N THR A 793 13.73 6.11 -11.37
CA THR A 793 14.55 6.40 -12.56
C THR A 793 14.59 5.22 -13.54
N LEU A 794 14.80 4.00 -13.04
CA LEU A 794 14.81 2.78 -13.84
C LEU A 794 13.46 2.53 -14.54
N ASP A 795 12.36 2.56 -13.78
CA ASP A 795 11.02 2.25 -14.28
C ASP A 795 10.56 3.32 -15.31
N HIS A 796 10.97 4.59 -15.12
CA HIS A 796 10.79 5.68 -16.08
C HIS A 796 11.54 5.44 -17.40
N GLU A 797 12.85 5.19 -17.36
CA GLU A 797 13.66 5.00 -18.57
C GLU A 797 13.37 3.68 -19.30
N LEU A 798 12.96 2.63 -18.58
CA LEU A 798 12.46 1.40 -19.19
C LEU A 798 11.17 1.61 -19.97
N THR A 799 10.30 2.52 -19.54
CA THR A 799 9.08 2.88 -20.28
C THR A 799 9.44 3.50 -21.63
N HIS A 800 10.39 4.44 -21.66
CA HIS A 800 10.90 5.03 -22.91
C HIS A 800 11.50 3.99 -23.85
N GLN A 801 12.32 3.08 -23.32
CA GLN A 801 12.94 2.00 -24.09
C GLN A 801 11.90 1.00 -24.63
N PHE A 802 10.96 0.56 -23.80
CA PHE A 802 9.93 -0.41 -24.19
C PHE A 802 9.07 0.12 -25.35
N LEU A 803 8.64 1.39 -25.26
CA LEU A 803 7.84 2.03 -26.30
C LEU A 803 8.64 2.28 -27.59
N ALA A 804 9.95 2.48 -27.50
CA ALA A 804 10.82 2.66 -28.66
C ALA A 804 11.24 1.34 -29.34
N GLU A 805 11.34 0.24 -28.59
CA GLU A 805 11.85 -1.04 -29.07
C GLU A 805 10.80 -2.14 -29.23
N ARG A 806 9.92 -2.33 -28.25
CA ARG A 806 9.03 -3.50 -28.16
C ARG A 806 7.60 -3.24 -28.60
N ALA A 807 7.06 -2.05 -28.33
CA ALA A 807 5.70 -1.72 -28.75
C ALA A 807 5.54 -1.84 -30.28
N VAL A 808 4.36 -2.29 -30.74
CA VAL A 808 4.04 -2.47 -32.18
C VAL A 808 4.18 -1.18 -33.01
N PHE A 809 4.29 -0.01 -32.38
CA PHE A 809 4.32 1.30 -33.01
C PHE A 809 5.77 1.72 -33.36
N ARG A 810 6.20 1.44 -34.59
CA ARG A 810 7.57 1.74 -35.05
C ARG A 810 7.90 3.22 -34.94
N SER A 811 8.87 3.56 -34.10
CA SER A 811 9.49 4.88 -34.06
C SER A 811 10.02 5.29 -35.44
N SER A 812 9.52 6.39 -35.99
CA SER A 812 10.05 7.00 -37.22
C SER A 812 11.25 7.92 -36.98
N GLY A 813 11.66 8.07 -35.71
CA GLY A 813 12.77 8.94 -35.29
C GLY A 813 12.51 10.45 -35.46
N ALA A 814 11.29 10.86 -35.81
CA ALA A 814 11.04 12.20 -36.36
C ALA A 814 9.74 12.92 -35.91
N SER A 815 9.20 12.64 -34.72
CA SER A 815 8.26 13.58 -34.10
C SER A 815 9.00 14.74 -33.41
N ARG A 816 8.39 15.93 -33.46
CA ARG A 816 8.82 17.11 -32.67
C ARG A 816 7.89 17.42 -31.50
N SER A 817 6.64 16.94 -31.54
CA SER A 817 5.53 17.29 -30.66
C SER A 817 5.04 16.07 -29.87
N GLY A 818 4.16 16.29 -28.88
CA GLY A 818 3.62 15.20 -28.05
C GLY A 818 4.56 14.77 -26.91
N VAL A 819 5.51 15.62 -26.52
CA VAL A 819 6.49 15.33 -25.45
C VAL A 819 5.77 14.97 -24.14
N TRP A 820 4.68 15.67 -23.81
CA TRP A 820 3.86 15.40 -22.62
C TRP A 820 3.40 13.93 -22.53
N ALA A 821 3.05 13.28 -23.64
CA ALA A 821 2.53 11.91 -23.59
C ALA A 821 3.64 10.88 -23.38
N VAL A 822 4.84 11.15 -23.91
CA VAL A 822 6.04 10.31 -23.76
C VAL A 822 6.59 10.41 -22.32
N GLU A 823 6.79 11.63 -21.83
CA GLU A 823 7.26 11.87 -20.46
C GLU A 823 6.17 11.52 -19.42
N GLY A 824 4.89 11.72 -19.76
CA GLY A 824 3.73 11.43 -18.91
C GLY A 824 3.39 9.94 -18.77
N ILE A 825 3.55 9.13 -19.83
CA ILE A 825 3.41 7.67 -19.69
C ILE A 825 4.56 7.09 -18.87
N ALA A 826 5.78 7.62 -19.03
CA ALA A 826 6.91 7.25 -18.16
C ALA A 826 6.66 7.68 -16.69
N ARG A 827 6.14 8.89 -16.43
CA ARG A 827 5.72 9.32 -15.08
C ARG A 827 4.62 8.44 -14.48
N PHE A 828 3.63 8.05 -15.28
CA PHE A 828 2.54 7.16 -14.85
C PHE A 828 3.08 5.79 -14.42
N PHE A 829 3.96 5.17 -15.21
CA PHE A 829 4.60 3.90 -14.84
C PHE A 829 5.57 4.06 -13.66
N GLU A 830 6.39 5.12 -13.64
CA GLU A 830 7.31 5.44 -12.54
C GLU A 830 6.64 5.44 -11.16
N GLU A 831 5.42 5.99 -11.08
CA GLU A 831 4.69 6.08 -9.81
C GLU A 831 3.83 4.85 -9.52
N GLN A 832 3.05 4.36 -10.50
CA GLN A 832 2.17 3.20 -10.30
C GLN A 832 2.97 1.90 -10.10
N ALA A 833 4.15 1.76 -10.72
CA ALA A 833 4.99 0.57 -10.55
C ALA A 833 5.43 0.37 -9.09
N VAL A 834 5.58 1.44 -8.30
CA VAL A 834 6.02 1.36 -6.90
C VAL A 834 5.08 0.47 -6.09
N GLU A 835 3.77 0.65 -6.27
CA GLU A 835 2.70 0.00 -5.48
C GLU A 835 2.32 -1.41 -6.00
N LEU A 836 2.84 -1.84 -7.16
CA LEU A 836 2.64 -3.21 -7.67
C LEU A 836 3.20 -4.32 -6.76
N GLY A 837 4.07 -3.96 -5.80
CA GLY A 837 4.54 -4.86 -4.74
C GLY A 837 3.64 -4.90 -3.49
N ARG A 838 2.54 -4.15 -3.46
CA ARG A 838 1.64 -3.96 -2.30
C ARG A 838 0.16 -4.22 -2.62
N ALA A 839 -0.28 -3.96 -3.85
CA ALA A 839 -1.64 -4.21 -4.34
C ALA A 839 -1.67 -5.32 -5.41
N ASP A 840 -2.88 -5.79 -5.76
CA ASP A 840 -3.14 -6.91 -6.70
C ASP A 840 -2.86 -6.56 -8.19
N ARG A 841 -1.66 -6.05 -8.47
CA ARG A 841 -1.16 -5.61 -9.79
C ARG A 841 -2.00 -4.54 -10.51
N SER A 842 -2.81 -3.77 -9.78
CA SER A 842 -3.60 -2.67 -10.38
C SER A 842 -2.75 -1.43 -10.66
N LEU A 843 -3.26 -0.53 -11.51
CA LEU A 843 -2.57 0.69 -11.98
C LEU A 843 -3.49 1.93 -11.82
N ASP A 844 -4.32 1.91 -10.79
CA ASP A 844 -5.45 2.81 -10.56
C ASP A 844 -5.41 3.53 -9.20
N ASP A 845 -4.24 3.57 -8.56
CA ASP A 845 -4.02 4.32 -7.32
C ASP A 845 -4.05 5.83 -7.58
N GLU A 846 -5.02 6.52 -6.99
CA GLU A 846 -5.18 7.99 -7.08
C GLU A 846 -4.30 8.76 -6.10
N THR A 847 -3.64 8.08 -5.15
CA THR A 847 -2.82 8.72 -4.11
C THR A 847 -1.39 9.05 -4.56
N VAL A 848 -1.01 8.65 -5.79
CA VAL A 848 0.33 8.85 -6.32
C VAL A 848 0.73 10.33 -6.45
N PRO A 849 2.03 10.67 -6.30
CA PRO A 849 2.47 12.06 -6.17
C PRO A 849 2.04 13.00 -7.30
N SER A 850 2.01 12.54 -8.56
CA SER A 850 1.68 13.37 -9.72
C SER A 850 0.24 13.93 -9.68
N ILE A 851 -0.72 13.14 -9.21
CA ILE A 851 -2.15 13.51 -9.14
C ILE A 851 -2.37 14.57 -8.05
N ASP A 852 -1.87 14.31 -6.84
CA ASP A 852 -1.96 15.24 -5.72
C ASP A 852 -1.21 16.55 -6.00
N ALA A 853 0.00 16.46 -6.55
CA ALA A 853 0.76 17.61 -7.02
C ALA A 853 -0.05 18.47 -8.01
N SER A 854 -0.58 17.83 -9.06
CA SER A 854 -1.39 18.50 -10.09
C SER A 854 -2.66 19.13 -9.50
N SER A 855 -3.29 18.47 -8.53
CA SER A 855 -4.43 19.01 -7.80
C SER A 855 -4.05 20.24 -6.95
N GLN A 856 -2.92 20.22 -6.25
CA GLN A 856 -2.42 21.39 -5.51
C GLN A 856 -1.97 22.54 -6.43
N LEU A 857 -1.45 22.21 -7.62
CA LEU A 857 -1.09 23.18 -8.66
C LEU A 857 -2.35 23.82 -9.30
N LEU A 858 -3.43 23.06 -9.48
CA LEU A 858 -4.73 23.57 -9.91
C LEU A 858 -5.35 24.49 -8.86
N GLU A 859 -5.35 24.09 -7.57
CA GLU A 859 -5.78 24.96 -6.45
C GLU A 859 -4.97 26.27 -6.37
N ALA A 860 -3.75 26.30 -6.91
CA ALA A 860 -2.85 27.45 -6.87
C ALA A 860 -2.82 28.28 -8.17
N ASP A 861 -3.55 27.91 -9.23
CA ASP A 861 -3.45 28.51 -10.58
C ASP A 861 -2.03 28.42 -11.17
N LYS A 862 -1.43 27.22 -11.13
CA LYS A 862 -0.01 26.95 -11.50
C LYS A 862 0.21 25.81 -12.50
N LEU A 863 -0.85 25.18 -13.01
CA LEU A 863 -0.75 24.24 -14.13
C LEU A 863 -0.32 24.93 -15.44
N ILE A 864 0.13 24.14 -16.42
CA ILE A 864 0.45 24.60 -17.77
C ILE A 864 -0.83 24.48 -18.61
N PRO A 865 -1.42 25.60 -19.10
CA PRO A 865 -2.68 25.55 -19.87
C PRO A 865 -2.67 24.46 -20.94
N LEU A 866 -3.71 23.64 -21.01
CA LEU A 866 -3.61 22.31 -21.60
C LEU A 866 -3.27 22.34 -23.10
N GLU A 867 -3.73 23.36 -23.84
CA GLU A 867 -3.31 23.62 -25.22
C GLU A 867 -1.77 23.75 -25.34
N ARG A 868 -1.13 24.48 -24.40
CA ARG A 868 0.33 24.67 -24.35
C ARG A 868 1.04 23.36 -23.99
N LEU A 869 0.45 22.52 -23.13
CA LEU A 869 1.02 21.22 -22.77
C LEU A 869 0.94 20.23 -23.95
N LEU A 870 -0.23 20.09 -24.57
CA LEU A 870 -0.45 19.17 -25.70
C LEU A 870 0.41 19.53 -26.92
N LEU A 871 0.47 20.82 -27.26
CA LEU A 871 1.29 21.33 -28.38
C LEU A 871 2.78 21.46 -28.04
N MET A 872 3.22 21.03 -26.85
CA MET A 872 4.61 21.19 -26.44
C MET A 872 5.53 20.30 -27.28
N ASN A 873 6.49 20.96 -27.93
CA ASN A 873 7.56 20.32 -28.69
C ASN A 873 8.88 20.34 -27.90
N LYS A 874 9.85 19.50 -28.28
CA LYS A 874 11.13 19.35 -27.54
C LYS A 874 11.91 20.66 -27.33
N ARG A 875 11.74 21.66 -28.23
CA ARG A 875 12.34 23.01 -28.12
C ARG A 875 11.54 23.99 -27.25
N ALA A 876 10.28 23.69 -26.95
CA ALA A 876 9.48 24.39 -25.94
C ALA A 876 9.74 23.78 -24.56
N PHE A 877 9.78 22.45 -24.45
CA PHE A 877 10.16 21.73 -23.22
C PHE A 877 11.57 22.13 -22.74
N SER A 878 12.57 22.20 -23.64
CA SER A 878 13.93 22.64 -23.32
C SER A 878 14.07 24.14 -22.99
N LYS A 879 12.97 24.84 -22.70
CA LYS A 879 12.92 26.23 -22.22
C LYS A 879 12.14 26.37 -20.90
N LEU A 880 11.52 25.30 -20.39
CA LEU A 880 10.81 25.35 -19.11
C LEU A 880 11.78 25.71 -17.99
N GLY A 881 11.43 26.72 -17.20
CA GLY A 881 12.31 27.33 -16.21
C GLY A 881 12.48 26.51 -14.93
N ASP A 882 13.73 26.33 -14.50
CA ASP A 882 14.12 25.68 -13.24
C ASP A 882 14.02 26.61 -12.01
N VAL A 883 13.08 27.56 -12.03
CA VAL A 883 12.84 28.52 -10.94
C VAL A 883 11.65 28.03 -10.11
N GLU A 884 11.75 28.12 -8.77
CA GLU A 884 10.66 27.80 -7.85
C GLU A 884 9.43 28.70 -8.11
N ILE A 885 8.34 28.08 -8.57
CA ILE A 885 7.03 28.69 -8.81
C ILE A 885 5.98 28.31 -7.75
N ALA A 886 6.17 27.19 -7.07
CA ALA A 886 5.37 26.75 -5.93
C ALA A 886 6.16 25.79 -5.02
N ARG A 887 5.63 25.50 -3.82
CA ARG A 887 6.20 24.53 -2.88
C ARG A 887 5.07 23.94 -2.06
N PHE A 888 4.94 22.62 -2.06
CA PHE A 888 3.84 21.90 -1.44
C PHE A 888 4.34 20.72 -0.61
N SER A 889 3.69 20.48 0.52
CA SER A 889 3.71 19.16 1.17
C SER A 889 2.59 18.34 0.56
N LEU A 890 2.89 17.12 0.12
CA LEU A 890 1.89 16.24 -0.46
C LEU A 890 0.87 15.81 0.62
N ARG A 891 -0.37 15.56 0.20
CA ARG A 891 -1.49 15.09 1.02
C ARG A 891 -1.27 13.65 1.48
N TYR A 892 -0.75 12.80 0.58
CA TYR A 892 -0.65 11.35 0.76
C TYR A 892 0.77 10.85 1.09
N THR A 893 1.81 11.66 0.92
CA THR A 893 3.19 11.30 1.28
C THR A 893 3.80 12.35 2.22
N LEU A 894 4.86 11.97 2.94
CA LEU A 894 5.61 12.90 3.81
C LEU A 894 6.51 13.88 3.02
N GLN A 895 6.59 13.76 1.69
CA GLN A 895 7.46 14.59 0.86
C GLN A 895 6.96 16.05 0.80
N THR A 896 7.90 16.99 0.82
CA THR A 896 7.65 18.40 0.50
C THR A 896 8.45 18.78 -0.74
N ARG A 897 7.75 18.86 -1.88
CA ARG A 897 8.34 19.09 -3.20
C ARG A 897 8.43 20.58 -3.52
N VAL A 898 9.48 20.95 -4.25
CA VAL A 898 9.70 22.30 -4.79
C VAL A 898 9.35 22.26 -6.27
N TYR A 899 8.40 23.08 -6.69
CA TYR A 899 7.87 23.06 -8.04
C TYR A 899 8.56 24.08 -8.93
N THR A 900 9.11 23.61 -10.05
CA THR A 900 9.59 24.42 -11.17
C THR A 900 8.65 24.25 -12.36
N GLU A 901 8.78 25.07 -13.40
CA GLU A 901 7.95 24.91 -14.60
C GLU A 901 8.19 23.54 -15.28
N ARG A 902 9.38 22.95 -15.10
CA ARG A 902 9.70 21.60 -15.60
C ARG A 902 9.09 20.49 -14.72
N SER A 903 9.09 20.63 -13.39
CA SER A 903 8.50 19.59 -12.53
C SER A 903 6.97 19.62 -12.58
N VAL A 904 6.35 20.80 -12.77
CA VAL A 904 4.92 20.90 -13.10
C VAL A 904 4.61 20.12 -14.36
N PHE A 905 5.37 20.33 -15.44
CA PHE A 905 5.18 19.57 -16.68
C PHE A 905 5.22 18.04 -16.47
N TYR A 906 6.12 17.53 -15.61
CA TYR A 906 6.21 16.09 -15.34
C TYR A 906 5.00 15.57 -14.53
N ASP A 907 4.71 16.18 -13.36
CA ASP A 907 3.60 15.74 -12.51
C ASP A 907 2.24 15.93 -13.23
N GLU A 908 2.04 17.03 -13.97
CA GLU A 908 0.83 17.29 -14.76
C GLU A 908 0.66 16.30 -15.92
N SER A 909 1.74 15.97 -16.62
CA SER A 909 1.69 14.96 -17.69
C SER A 909 1.37 13.57 -17.13
N GLY A 910 1.92 13.20 -15.97
CA GLY A 910 1.61 11.93 -15.30
C GLY A 910 0.14 11.84 -14.88
N ALA A 911 -0.37 12.87 -14.22
CA ALA A 911 -1.77 12.93 -13.80
C ALA A 911 -2.75 12.93 -14.99
N LEU A 912 -2.41 13.60 -16.09
CA LEU A 912 -3.20 13.59 -17.32
C LEU A 912 -3.24 12.20 -17.97
N VAL A 913 -2.10 11.49 -18.01
CA VAL A 913 -2.07 10.10 -18.51
C VAL A 913 -2.85 9.16 -17.60
N PHE A 914 -2.75 9.31 -16.27
CA PHE A 914 -3.60 8.57 -15.33
C PHE A 914 -5.09 8.79 -15.60
N PHE A 915 -5.52 10.06 -15.74
CA PHE A 915 -6.90 10.42 -16.06
C PHE A 915 -7.38 9.74 -17.36
N LEU A 916 -6.61 9.90 -18.45
CA LEU A 916 -6.96 9.37 -19.77
C LEU A 916 -7.02 7.84 -19.79
N LEU A 917 -6.15 7.14 -19.05
CA LEU A 917 -6.16 5.69 -18.96
C LEU A 917 -7.26 5.17 -18.01
N GLN A 918 -7.35 5.69 -16.78
CA GLN A 918 -8.16 5.07 -15.72
C GLN A 918 -9.54 5.70 -15.51
N ARG A 919 -9.71 7.02 -15.69
CA ARG A 919 -10.93 7.73 -15.24
C ARG A 919 -11.78 8.34 -16.36
N ALA A 920 -11.20 8.68 -17.50
CA ALA A 920 -11.92 9.17 -18.67
C ALA A 920 -12.70 8.09 -19.46
N GLY A 921 -12.63 6.83 -19.01
CA GLY A 921 -13.41 5.70 -19.55
C GLY A 921 -12.77 4.99 -20.73
N ARG A 922 -13.34 3.83 -21.09
CA ARG A 922 -12.71 2.85 -22.01
C ARG A 922 -12.43 3.38 -23.43
N GLN A 923 -13.25 4.30 -23.93
CA GLN A 923 -13.04 4.89 -25.26
C GLN A 923 -11.84 5.85 -25.26
N VAL A 924 -11.72 6.71 -24.24
CA VAL A 924 -10.59 7.63 -24.08
C VAL A 924 -9.29 6.88 -23.81
N ARG A 925 -9.33 5.79 -23.02
CA ARG A 925 -8.18 4.87 -22.85
C ARG A 925 -7.63 4.40 -24.19
N GLN A 926 -8.49 3.97 -25.11
CA GLN A 926 -8.06 3.56 -26.46
C GLN A 926 -7.52 4.76 -27.26
N GLY A 927 -8.17 5.91 -27.20
CA GLY A 927 -7.70 7.16 -27.82
C GLY A 927 -6.30 7.58 -27.35
N MET A 928 -5.97 7.38 -26.08
CA MET A 928 -4.62 7.62 -25.53
C MET A 928 -3.56 6.65 -26.09
N LEU A 929 -3.90 5.37 -26.25
CA LEU A 929 -3.00 4.39 -26.88
C LEU A 929 -2.79 4.70 -28.38
N ASP A 930 -3.85 5.10 -29.09
CA ASP A 930 -3.77 5.51 -30.49
C ASP A 930 -3.07 6.88 -30.67
N TYR A 931 -3.15 7.77 -29.67
CA TYR A 931 -2.38 9.02 -29.62
C TYR A 931 -0.88 8.76 -29.41
N LEU A 932 -0.50 7.91 -28.45
CA LEU A 932 0.90 7.47 -28.29
C LEU A 932 1.44 6.88 -29.59
N LYS A 933 0.69 5.97 -30.21
CA LYS A 933 1.03 5.40 -31.52
C LYS A 933 1.32 6.47 -32.58
N ALA A 934 0.47 7.49 -32.72
CA ALA A 934 0.66 8.58 -33.66
C ALA A 934 1.89 9.46 -33.33
N VAL A 935 2.20 9.66 -32.05
CA VAL A 935 3.41 10.38 -31.60
C VAL A 935 4.68 9.61 -31.94
N TYR A 936 4.72 8.28 -31.75
CA TYR A 936 5.88 7.45 -32.08
C TYR A 936 6.03 7.21 -33.60
N SER A 937 4.94 7.00 -34.35
CA SER A 937 4.99 6.86 -35.81
C SER A 937 5.28 8.19 -36.52
N GLY A 938 5.01 9.34 -35.87
CA GLY A 938 5.13 10.66 -36.47
C GLY A 938 3.92 11.05 -37.34
N GLU A 939 2.82 10.30 -37.25
CA GLU A 939 1.53 10.54 -37.94
C GLU A 939 0.63 11.51 -37.15
N TRP A 940 1.23 12.37 -36.33
CA TRP A 940 0.56 13.35 -35.46
C TRP A 940 0.16 14.62 -36.21
N ASP A 941 -1.05 15.14 -35.95
CA ASP A 941 -1.51 16.45 -36.40
C ASP A 941 -1.86 17.40 -35.24
N SER A 942 -2.20 18.65 -35.55
CA SER A 942 -2.43 19.70 -34.56
C SER A 942 -3.74 19.59 -33.76
N LYS A 943 -4.58 18.56 -33.99
CA LYS A 943 -5.90 18.34 -33.34
C LYS A 943 -5.83 17.23 -32.28
N SER A 944 -4.74 17.20 -31.53
CA SER A 944 -4.39 16.15 -30.54
C SER A 944 -5.55 15.64 -29.66
N TRP A 945 -6.46 16.50 -29.20
CA TRP A 945 -7.61 16.14 -28.36
C TRP A 945 -8.70 15.31 -29.09
N GLU A 946 -8.83 15.43 -30.41
CA GLU A 946 -9.80 14.64 -31.20
C GLU A 946 -9.41 13.16 -31.24
N LEU A 947 -8.11 12.84 -31.23
CA LEU A 947 -7.61 11.46 -31.09
C LEU A 947 -7.84 10.89 -29.68
N LEU A 948 -7.81 11.75 -28.65
CA LEU A 948 -8.15 11.37 -27.28
C LEU A 948 -9.67 11.19 -27.08
N GLY A 949 -10.50 11.54 -28.07
CA GLY A 949 -11.95 11.38 -28.04
C GLY A 949 -12.74 12.58 -27.50
N PHE A 950 -12.14 13.78 -27.51
CA PHE A 950 -12.78 15.03 -27.05
C PHE A 950 -13.06 15.98 -28.23
N ASP A 951 -14.22 16.65 -28.20
CA ASP A 951 -14.65 17.56 -29.26
C ASP A 951 -13.82 18.86 -29.32
N SER A 952 -13.18 19.24 -28.21
CA SER A 952 -12.34 20.44 -28.10
C SER A 952 -11.27 20.30 -27.02
N ILE A 953 -10.30 21.22 -27.02
CA ILE A 953 -9.34 21.36 -25.92
C ILE A 953 -10.02 21.76 -24.62
N ASP A 954 -10.98 22.70 -24.67
CA ASP A 954 -11.74 23.16 -23.51
C ASP A 954 -12.47 22.02 -22.79
N THR A 955 -13.10 21.10 -23.54
CA THR A 955 -13.85 19.97 -22.96
C THR A 955 -12.95 18.90 -22.34
N LEU A 956 -11.70 18.76 -22.82
CA LEU A 956 -10.68 17.95 -22.19
C LEU A 956 -10.14 18.62 -20.91
N GLU A 957 -9.87 19.93 -20.95
CA GLU A 957 -9.36 20.69 -19.81
C GLU A 957 -10.39 20.79 -18.67
N GLU A 958 -11.67 21.02 -18.98
CA GLU A 958 -12.77 20.96 -18.01
C GLU A 958 -12.88 19.58 -17.33
N ALA A 959 -12.79 18.49 -18.11
CA ALA A 959 -12.88 17.14 -17.58
C ALA A 959 -11.67 16.73 -16.73
N PHE A 960 -10.45 17.11 -17.15
CA PHE A 960 -9.23 16.88 -16.38
C PHE A 960 -9.20 17.70 -15.08
N HIS A 961 -9.60 18.97 -15.12
CA HIS A 961 -9.73 19.80 -13.93
C HIS A 961 -10.83 19.31 -12.97
N ALA A 962 -11.92 18.74 -13.48
CA ALA A 962 -12.92 18.07 -12.64
C ALA A 962 -12.31 16.87 -11.90
N PHE A 963 -11.58 16.00 -12.60
CA PHE A 963 -10.85 14.87 -12.00
C PHE A 963 -9.83 15.33 -10.94
N LEU A 964 -9.01 16.36 -11.21
CA LEU A 964 -8.05 16.86 -10.23
C LEU A 964 -8.70 17.47 -8.98
N GLN A 965 -9.86 18.12 -9.12
CA GLN A 965 -10.67 18.57 -7.99
C GLN A 965 -11.32 17.40 -7.24
N GLU A 966 -11.65 16.31 -7.93
CA GLU A 966 -12.26 15.10 -7.38
C GLU A 966 -11.25 14.27 -6.57
N ALA A 967 -10.03 14.09 -7.09
CA ALA A 967 -8.96 13.32 -6.46
C ALA A 967 -8.29 14.04 -5.26
N GLY A 968 -8.29 15.39 -5.24
CA GLY A 968 -7.66 16.15 -4.15
C GLY A 968 -8.57 16.55 -2.98
N GLY A 969 -9.87 16.27 -3.05
CA GLY A 969 -10.89 16.69 -2.05
C GLY A 969 -10.80 15.98 -0.70
#